data_AF-A0A2R6NVM1-F1
#
_entry.id   AF-A0A2R6NVM1-F1
#
_cell.length_a   1.000
_cell.length_b   1.000
_cell.length_c   1.000
_cell.angle_alpha   90.00
_cell.angle_beta   90.00
_cell.angle_gamma   90.00
#
_symmetry.space_group_name_H-M   'P 1'
#
loop_
_entity.id
_entity.type
_entity.pdbx_description
1 polymer ?
#
loop_
_entity_poly.entity_id
_entity_poly.type
_entity_poly.pdbx_seq_one_letter_code
_entity_poly.pdbx_strand_id
1 'polypeptide(L)'
;MELDLKGVPFQATNWDVKRSIGAILHSDEFFDTSEPKARLINFKVTLNRSQGVQNDGSGLLILPSRTVAQKLLKYVYGQGKAILVKDRKIHFQKSGRKPDPRTTETLEKTPYLDPEIEEEREAKLEKLDVGLHVDKLQIGVFYRMPEDPPNASRLFSNEFEFSHRHKGAGLLHIEYDHKLIRIQLGDPVTEELAYNVVITFANIRKLAIGYDFGNPFACFELWTPPVFQLERFNRELTGRDWNDSRKYRQRLESINASHGAIAPYAHQLRIILHETKDLEDFSYLCTVAGLPRPIKAHMEAFSNGFYAARKLHNLYLHFKEFDWRVAFQMEAMLRNGLINTQELLQQLYQPIKDLCSHQPATAADTLRLFTDALRSPDPRQSKIDRFRQICGRDPSESLSAHRLSKGNFLCHHVTITPTRMLLEGPFVIQSNRVIRKYQGYEEHFIRVDFRDEDRLQYRWERDTDGTSLLQTRVGGILKNGFQLGGRQFEFLAYSSSALRQHAVWFVHPFQHHDLGFLDAEKIRMRLGDFSGVITKPSKYAARMAQAFTATDPSVRISRDQWEEVEDLGAEPYLFTDGVGTISSQLGDMIWEALCADRGESYKQRNIKPSATLSPGYKGMVAVDDQLEGIRMRLRESMNKFEGPKDDFAEIEIARAFERPGTCYLNRPLIMVLEDREVDKKVFLDLQEKAVAKIHMASDSLMQSRRILRENSLGTAYGLPFVLQFLEAIGMGMEYEKTQYKLRDPFLDRLVHFAKNHVLRSLKHAARIPVHGSYLLVGVADEGPAYEAAGHQNVFRLEDGEVFACIQQEPDDEPQYIEGAVVICRSPVVHPGDVQRVRAIGKPPDGGLCLFRNLKNVVVLPSVGQRSLASCLGGGDLDGDLYSVITDSALLPTRHVDPADYTPVGTRDLERESTIEDICDFVVEYINSDVLEGTLDPECLTLAQLCSQAVDYPKNGIPVDIYNSPRWLIPYKPDWKKSEETSPRSTDYYESARALGELFRNVRLLEKDQMPSYDTNGNNSRPRPLSDNISQALKSYITDVLGQSGFYNKDADVAAMAPLFRGYVEELKYICLTHSLFDSPDSRLVEEEVVIGTILANCSQNRHRTDRMYRLRLNASVLVWDIRRRIYERTKTPTAGELRYGLTQAWLAWDFGKRNKGIFGANSFTFIALAVIADILDTMGAVDVKRAGKRSNDEE
;
A
#
# COMPACT_ATOMS: atom_id res chain seq x y z
N MET A 1 32.14 -30.71 0.17
CA MET A 1 32.85 -31.93 0.60
C MET A 1 32.84 -32.01 2.12
N GLU A 2 32.72 -33.22 2.69
CA GLU A 2 32.64 -33.46 4.13
C GLU A 2 33.99 -33.98 4.67
N LEU A 3 34.42 -33.46 5.83
CA LEU A 3 35.64 -33.83 6.54
C LEU A 3 35.33 -34.12 8.02
N ASP A 4 35.82 -35.24 8.54
CA ASP A 4 35.74 -35.57 9.96
C ASP A 4 36.80 -34.79 10.74
N LEU A 5 36.38 -34.20 11.86
CA LEU A 5 37.23 -33.49 12.82
C LEU A 5 37.59 -34.42 13.97
N LYS A 6 38.87 -34.45 14.35
CA LYS A 6 39.37 -35.17 15.53
C LYS A 6 40.35 -34.32 16.33
N GLY A 7 40.41 -34.57 17.64
CA GLY A 7 41.33 -33.87 18.54
C GLY A 7 40.84 -32.48 18.95
N VAL A 8 39.53 -32.20 18.80
CA VAL A 8 38.91 -30.95 19.27
C VAL A 8 38.98 -30.92 20.81
N PRO A 9 39.33 -29.80 21.45
CA PRO A 9 39.24 -29.69 22.90
C PRO A 9 37.80 -29.92 23.39
N PHE A 10 37.62 -30.70 24.46
CA PHE A 10 36.30 -30.98 25.05
C PHE A 10 35.53 -29.73 25.50
N GLN A 11 36.25 -28.63 25.79
CA GLN A 11 35.68 -27.33 26.16
C GLN A 11 35.50 -26.36 24.97
N ALA A 12 35.85 -26.77 23.74
CA ALA A 12 35.64 -25.94 22.56
C ALA A 12 34.17 -25.95 22.14
N THR A 13 33.66 -24.80 21.75
CA THR A 13 32.32 -24.68 21.14
C THR A 13 32.42 -24.85 19.62
N ASN A 14 31.27 -25.00 18.96
CA ASN A 14 31.21 -24.94 17.49
C ASN A 14 31.83 -23.62 16.98
N TRP A 15 31.62 -22.52 17.70
CA TRP A 15 32.09 -21.17 17.36
C TRP A 15 33.61 -21.05 17.46
N ASP A 16 34.24 -21.63 18.48
CA ASP A 16 35.71 -21.64 18.61
C ASP A 16 36.39 -22.33 17.41
N VAL A 17 35.81 -23.45 16.97
CA VAL A 17 36.29 -24.20 15.81
C VAL A 17 36.02 -23.43 14.52
N LYS A 18 34.85 -22.80 14.39
CA LYS A 18 34.48 -21.99 13.23
C LYS A 18 35.40 -20.76 13.08
N ARG A 19 35.72 -20.06 14.18
CA ARG A 19 36.70 -18.95 14.20
C ARG A 19 38.08 -19.40 13.72
N SER A 20 38.58 -20.51 14.28
CA SER A 20 39.93 -21.01 13.98
C SER A 20 40.08 -21.47 12.52
N ILE A 21 39.05 -22.11 11.95
CA ILE A 21 39.06 -22.54 10.54
C ILE A 21 38.82 -21.34 9.61
N GLY A 22 37.94 -20.41 9.98
CA GLY A 22 37.64 -19.20 9.20
C GLY A 22 38.87 -18.34 8.98
N ALA A 23 39.68 -18.12 10.02
CA ALA A 23 40.94 -17.37 9.95
C ALA A 23 41.90 -17.91 8.87
N ILE A 24 41.84 -19.21 8.56
CA ILE A 24 42.64 -19.83 7.49
C ILE A 24 41.95 -19.70 6.13
N LEU A 25 40.67 -20.07 6.04
CA LEU A 25 39.91 -20.06 4.79
C LEU A 25 39.68 -18.64 4.23
N HIS A 26 39.84 -17.63 5.07
CA HIS A 26 39.70 -16.21 4.71
C HIS A 26 41.04 -15.47 4.65
N SER A 27 42.16 -16.18 4.74
CA SER A 27 43.49 -15.64 4.49
C SER A 27 43.76 -15.47 2.99
N ASP A 28 44.76 -14.66 2.65
CA ASP A 28 45.23 -14.41 1.28
C ASP A 28 45.57 -15.70 0.50
N GLU A 29 45.87 -16.80 1.20
CA GLU A 29 46.12 -18.08 0.56
C GLU A 29 44.87 -18.72 -0.05
N PHE A 30 43.68 -18.44 0.51
CA PHE A 30 42.41 -19.04 0.11
C PHE A 30 41.45 -18.04 -0.54
N PHE A 31 41.61 -16.75 -0.25
CA PHE A 31 40.75 -15.67 -0.68
C PHE A 31 41.58 -14.55 -1.32
N ASP A 32 41.37 -14.30 -2.62
CA ASP A 32 42.04 -13.23 -3.35
C ASP A 32 41.13 -11.98 -3.41
N THR A 33 41.51 -10.92 -2.70
CA THR A 33 40.77 -9.66 -2.67
C THR A 33 40.77 -8.90 -4.01
N SER A 34 41.67 -9.26 -4.94
CA SER A 34 41.77 -8.62 -6.26
C SER A 34 40.78 -9.17 -7.28
N GLU A 35 40.18 -10.34 -7.04
CA GLU A 35 39.16 -10.92 -7.91
C GLU A 35 37.78 -10.28 -7.65
N PRO A 36 37.12 -9.65 -8.65
CA PRO A 36 35.84 -8.95 -8.46
C PRO A 36 34.67 -9.83 -7.97
N LYS A 37 34.78 -11.15 -8.12
CA LYS A 37 33.76 -12.13 -7.71
C LYS A 37 34.16 -12.96 -6.48
N ALA A 38 35.33 -12.70 -5.88
CA ALA A 38 35.77 -13.44 -4.71
C ALA A 38 34.82 -13.20 -3.52
N ARG A 39 34.48 -14.27 -2.80
CA ARG A 39 33.67 -14.22 -1.57
C ARG A 39 34.37 -14.99 -0.46
N LEU A 40 34.17 -14.54 0.78
CA LEU A 40 34.54 -15.31 1.96
C LEU A 40 33.90 -16.69 1.89
N ILE A 41 34.72 -17.73 2.00
CA ILE A 41 34.29 -19.12 1.89
C ILE A 41 33.37 -19.44 3.07
N ASN A 42 32.11 -19.78 2.80
CA ASN A 42 31.19 -20.25 3.83
C ASN A 42 31.38 -21.75 4.11
N PHE A 43 31.18 -22.17 5.36
CA PHE A 43 31.36 -23.57 5.77
C PHE A 43 30.57 -23.88 7.05
N LYS A 44 30.25 -25.16 7.27
CA LYS A 44 29.50 -25.63 8.43
C LYS A 44 30.37 -26.49 9.34
N VAL A 45 30.34 -26.21 10.63
CA VAL A 45 30.95 -27.03 11.68
C VAL A 45 29.86 -27.64 12.54
N THR A 46 30.00 -28.91 12.91
CA THR A 46 29.09 -29.57 13.85
C THR A 46 29.89 -30.51 14.74
N LEU A 47 30.00 -30.19 16.02
CA LEU A 47 30.68 -31.05 16.99
C LEU A 47 29.75 -32.15 17.50
N ASN A 48 30.30 -33.35 17.70
CA ASN A 48 29.56 -34.46 18.28
C ASN A 48 29.47 -34.26 19.81
N ARG A 49 28.30 -34.52 20.38
CA ARG A 49 28.05 -34.38 21.83
C ARG A 49 28.20 -35.73 22.53
N SER A 50 28.78 -35.71 23.73
CA SER A 50 28.75 -36.84 24.68
C SER A 50 27.44 -36.80 25.50
N GLN A 51 27.22 -37.70 26.48
CA GLN A 51 26.02 -37.72 27.35
C GLN A 51 25.84 -36.47 28.27
N GLY A 52 26.46 -35.33 27.94
CA GLY A 52 26.33 -34.03 28.62
C GLY A 52 26.46 -32.85 27.63
N VAL A 53 26.69 -31.63 28.15
CA VAL A 53 26.76 -30.39 27.35
C VAL A 53 28.09 -30.24 26.56
N GLN A 54 29.12 -31.02 26.89
CA GLN A 54 30.45 -30.93 26.27
C GLN A 54 30.59 -31.84 25.03
N ASN A 55 31.35 -31.35 24.04
CA ASN A 55 31.68 -32.13 22.83
C ASN A 55 32.55 -33.35 23.19
N ASP A 56 32.57 -34.39 22.36
CA ASP A 56 33.31 -35.64 22.58
C ASP A 56 34.75 -35.64 21.99
N GLY A 57 35.23 -34.48 21.55
CA GLY A 57 36.53 -34.31 20.88
C GLY A 57 36.53 -34.63 19.38
N SER A 58 35.36 -34.95 18.81
CA SER A 58 35.15 -35.18 17.39
C SER A 58 34.05 -34.29 16.81
N GLY A 59 33.98 -34.20 15.49
CA GLY A 59 32.94 -33.43 14.81
C GLY A 59 33.04 -33.52 13.30
N LEU A 60 32.36 -32.60 12.63
CA LEU A 60 32.21 -32.55 11.19
C LEU A 60 32.50 -31.14 10.67
N LEU A 61 33.21 -31.07 9.55
CA LEU A 61 33.37 -29.87 8.73
C LEU A 61 32.83 -30.13 7.33
N ILE A 62 31.89 -29.31 6.89
CA ILE A 62 31.34 -29.33 5.53
C ILE A 62 31.79 -28.07 4.80
N LEU A 63 32.45 -28.26 3.65
CA LEU A 63 32.96 -27.21 2.76
C LEU A 63 32.15 -27.18 1.45
N PRO A 64 32.07 -26.03 0.76
CA PRO A 64 31.23 -25.86 -0.42
C PRO A 64 31.72 -26.73 -1.57
N SER A 65 32.99 -26.63 -1.94
CA SER A 65 33.54 -27.38 -3.07
C SER A 65 34.59 -28.41 -2.66
N ARG A 66 34.84 -29.38 -3.56
CA ARG A 66 35.96 -30.33 -3.40
C ARG A 66 37.32 -29.65 -3.52
N THR A 67 37.42 -28.62 -4.37
CA THR A 67 38.67 -27.88 -4.59
C THR A 67 39.11 -27.16 -3.32
N VAL A 68 38.19 -26.50 -2.61
CA VAL A 68 38.47 -25.85 -1.32
C VAL A 68 38.92 -26.87 -0.28
N ALA A 69 38.21 -28.00 -0.16
CA ALA A 69 38.57 -29.04 0.80
C ALA A 69 39.94 -29.67 0.53
N GLN A 70 40.28 -29.91 -0.74
CA GLN A 70 41.60 -30.41 -1.13
C GLN A 70 42.70 -29.38 -0.85
N LYS A 71 42.43 -28.09 -1.10
CA LYS A 71 43.35 -27.00 -0.78
C LYS A 71 43.60 -26.90 0.72
N LEU A 72 42.56 -27.04 1.55
CA LEU A 72 42.68 -27.07 3.02
C LEU A 72 43.49 -28.28 3.51
N LEU A 73 43.23 -29.48 2.97
CA LEU A 73 44.00 -30.67 3.33
C LEU A 73 45.48 -30.55 2.91
N LYS A 74 45.76 -29.94 1.75
CA LYS A 74 47.13 -29.65 1.29
C LYS A 74 47.83 -28.64 2.19
N TYR A 75 47.12 -27.61 2.65
CA TYR A 75 47.63 -26.64 3.63
C TYR A 75 48.02 -27.31 4.95
N VAL A 76 47.17 -28.18 5.48
CA VAL A 76 47.42 -28.84 6.78
C VAL A 76 48.49 -29.95 6.70
N TYR A 77 48.35 -30.88 5.75
CA TYR A 77 49.21 -32.06 5.67
C TYR A 77 50.38 -31.92 4.70
N GLY A 78 50.21 -31.16 3.62
CA GLY A 78 51.24 -30.95 2.61
C GLY A 78 52.26 -29.88 2.99
N GLN A 79 51.84 -28.80 3.66
CA GLN A 79 52.72 -27.72 4.12
C GLN A 79 53.07 -27.81 5.62
N GLY A 80 52.51 -28.78 6.34
CA GLY A 80 52.78 -28.99 7.77
C GLY A 80 52.19 -27.93 8.72
N LYS A 81 51.31 -27.06 8.24
CA LYS A 81 50.70 -26.00 9.05
C LYS A 81 49.60 -26.57 9.97
N ALA A 82 49.64 -26.21 11.25
CA ALA A 82 48.66 -26.67 12.23
C ALA A 82 47.50 -25.68 12.37
N ILE A 83 46.26 -26.20 12.43
CA ILE A 83 45.10 -25.41 12.86
C ILE A 83 44.90 -25.68 14.34
N LEU A 84 44.99 -24.64 15.15
CA LEU A 84 44.87 -24.70 16.61
C LEU A 84 43.48 -24.20 17.01
N VAL A 85 42.79 -24.96 17.86
CA VAL A 85 41.56 -24.55 18.54
C VAL A 85 41.86 -24.57 20.03
N LYS A 86 41.79 -23.42 20.72
CA LYS A 86 42.17 -23.27 22.14
C LYS A 86 43.51 -23.98 22.44
N ASP A 87 44.53 -23.63 21.66
CA ASP A 87 45.91 -24.17 21.76
C ASP A 87 46.10 -25.67 21.49
N ARG A 88 45.06 -26.39 21.05
CA ARG A 88 45.16 -27.80 20.65
C ARG A 88 45.07 -27.96 19.14
N LYS A 89 45.98 -28.75 18.58
CA LYS A 89 45.96 -29.12 17.15
C LYS A 89 44.78 -30.03 16.84
N ILE A 90 43.97 -29.62 15.86
CA ILE A 90 42.88 -30.45 15.32
C ILE A 90 43.33 -31.18 14.04
N HIS A 91 42.71 -32.33 13.78
CA HIS A 91 43.01 -33.19 12.64
C HIS A 91 41.78 -33.35 11.75
N PHE A 92 42.02 -33.41 10.43
CA PHE A 92 40.97 -33.57 9.41
C PHE A 92 41.12 -34.92 8.72
N GLN A 93 40.05 -35.69 8.63
CA GLN A 93 40.01 -36.93 7.85
C GLN A 93 38.92 -36.82 6.78
N LYS A 94 39.14 -37.43 5.62
CA LYS A 94 38.14 -37.44 4.57
C LYS A 94 36.98 -38.35 4.99
N SER A 95 35.78 -37.79 5.11
CA SER A 95 34.58 -38.60 5.32
C SER A 95 34.27 -39.41 4.06
N GLY A 96 33.81 -40.65 4.25
CA GLY A 96 33.29 -41.49 3.17
C GLY A 96 31.89 -41.08 2.69
N ARG A 97 31.22 -40.16 3.41
CA ARG A 97 29.88 -39.68 3.12
C ARG A 97 29.94 -38.47 2.19
N LYS A 98 28.92 -38.33 1.35
CA LYS A 98 28.71 -37.09 0.58
C LYS A 98 27.83 -36.18 1.44
N PRO A 99 28.19 -34.90 1.58
CA PRO A 99 27.29 -33.95 2.21
C PRO A 99 26.01 -33.86 1.38
N ASP A 100 24.91 -33.61 2.08
CA ASP A 100 23.63 -33.34 1.47
C ASP A 100 23.76 -32.27 0.36
N PRO A 101 23.25 -32.51 -0.86
CA PRO A 101 23.40 -31.58 -1.99
C PRO A 101 22.94 -30.17 -1.65
N ARG A 102 21.86 -30.05 -0.88
CA ARG A 102 21.30 -28.78 -0.47
C ARG A 102 22.19 -28.05 0.52
N THR A 103 22.75 -28.75 1.51
CA THR A 103 23.75 -28.16 2.41
C THR A 103 24.96 -27.64 1.63
N THR A 104 25.38 -28.35 0.59
CA THR A 104 26.49 -27.94 -0.28
C THR A 104 26.14 -26.68 -1.07
N GLU A 105 24.96 -26.65 -1.68
CA GLU A 105 24.42 -25.51 -2.43
C GLU A 105 24.22 -24.27 -1.54
N THR A 106 23.72 -24.45 -0.31
CA THR A 106 23.64 -23.38 0.70
C THR A 106 25.03 -22.79 0.97
N LEU A 107 26.04 -23.63 1.23
CA LEU A 107 27.39 -23.13 1.49
C LEU A 107 28.03 -22.44 0.28
N GLU A 108 27.67 -22.84 -0.94
CA GLU A 108 28.15 -22.19 -2.17
C GLU A 108 27.48 -20.84 -2.44
N LYS A 109 26.17 -20.74 -2.18
CA LYS A 109 25.36 -19.57 -2.57
C LYS A 109 25.25 -18.51 -1.46
N THR A 110 25.47 -18.87 -0.20
CA THR A 110 25.28 -17.97 0.95
C THR A 110 26.57 -17.31 1.45
N PRO A 111 26.51 -16.05 1.92
CA PRO A 111 27.67 -15.39 2.50
C PRO A 111 28.05 -16.03 3.84
N TYR A 112 29.35 -16.00 4.16
CA TYR A 112 29.83 -16.31 5.50
C TYR A 112 29.36 -15.24 6.49
N LEU A 113 28.88 -15.67 7.65
CA LEU A 113 28.51 -14.80 8.77
C LEU A 113 29.51 -14.96 9.91
N ASP A 114 29.78 -13.84 10.60
CA ASP A 114 30.65 -13.81 11.76
C ASP A 114 30.11 -14.74 12.87
N PRO A 115 30.93 -15.67 13.40
CA PRO A 115 30.55 -16.55 14.50
C PRO A 115 30.04 -15.81 15.74
N GLU A 116 30.47 -14.57 16.00
CA GLU A 116 30.01 -13.78 17.17
C GLU A 116 28.51 -13.49 17.12
N ILE A 117 27.98 -13.19 15.92
CA ILE A 117 26.55 -12.88 15.72
C ILE A 117 25.70 -14.12 15.99
N GLU A 118 26.17 -15.29 15.55
CA GLU A 118 25.48 -16.56 15.75
C GLU A 118 25.58 -17.04 17.21
N GLU A 119 26.72 -16.83 17.87
CA GLU A 119 26.96 -17.14 19.29
C GLU A 119 26.10 -16.27 20.23
N GLU A 120 26.01 -14.95 19.98
CA GLU A 120 25.15 -14.05 20.76
C GLU A 120 23.68 -14.44 20.63
N ARG A 121 23.25 -14.86 19.43
CA ARG A 121 21.88 -15.34 19.18
C ARG A 121 21.61 -16.63 19.94
N GLU A 122 22.50 -17.63 19.87
CA GLU A 122 22.35 -18.90 20.60
C GLU A 122 22.27 -18.66 22.13
N ALA A 123 23.15 -17.81 22.67
CA ALA A 123 23.14 -17.46 24.09
C ALA A 123 21.84 -16.76 24.54
N LYS A 124 21.19 -15.97 23.67
CA LYS A 124 19.87 -15.40 23.95
C LYS A 124 18.77 -16.46 23.93
N LEU A 125 18.81 -17.37 22.95
CA LEU A 125 17.84 -18.47 22.85
C LEU A 125 17.89 -19.39 24.08
N GLU A 126 19.08 -19.75 24.55
CA GLU A 126 19.25 -20.56 25.77
C GLU A 126 18.67 -19.87 27.01
N LYS A 127 18.83 -18.55 27.15
CA LYS A 127 18.25 -17.79 28.26
C LYS A 127 16.73 -17.68 28.19
N LEU A 128 16.16 -17.75 27.00
CA LEU A 128 14.73 -17.62 26.74
C LEU A 128 14.00 -18.97 26.70
N ASP A 129 14.73 -20.08 26.78
CA ASP A 129 14.21 -21.45 26.86
C ASP A 129 13.64 -21.76 28.26
N VAL A 130 12.69 -20.94 28.69
CA VAL A 130 12.01 -21.01 29.98
C VAL A 130 10.51 -20.84 29.75
N GLY A 131 9.74 -21.84 30.17
CA GLY A 131 8.28 -21.78 30.20
C GLY A 131 7.77 -21.29 31.55
N LEU A 132 6.93 -20.25 31.55
CA LEU A 132 6.32 -19.69 32.75
C LEU A 132 4.90 -20.23 32.95
N HIS A 133 4.54 -20.59 34.18
CA HIS A 133 3.24 -21.22 34.44
C HIS A 133 2.11 -20.18 34.50
N VAL A 134 1.02 -20.49 33.81
CA VAL A 134 -0.18 -19.64 33.69
C VAL A 134 -1.37 -20.30 34.37
N ASP A 135 -1.88 -19.65 35.40
CA ASP A 135 -3.07 -20.07 36.15
C ASP A 135 -4.37 -19.67 35.44
N LYS A 136 -4.41 -18.46 34.89
CA LYS A 136 -5.60 -17.91 34.20
C LYS A 136 -5.23 -16.99 33.05
N LEU A 137 -5.97 -17.10 31.96
CA LEU A 137 -6.03 -16.10 30.90
C LEU A 137 -7.37 -15.34 30.99
N GLN A 138 -7.31 -14.02 31.10
CA GLN A 138 -8.47 -13.13 31.10
C GLN A 138 -8.41 -12.19 29.90
N ILE A 139 -9.55 -12.05 29.21
CA ILE A 139 -9.72 -11.19 28.03
C ILE A 139 -10.81 -10.15 28.34
N GLY A 140 -10.52 -8.89 28.05
CA GLY A 140 -11.33 -7.80 28.57
C GLY A 140 -11.04 -6.43 27.98
N VAL A 141 -11.45 -5.40 28.73
CA VAL A 141 -11.26 -3.99 28.39
C VAL A 141 -10.79 -3.19 29.60
N PHE A 142 -9.94 -2.20 29.38
CA PHE A 142 -9.60 -1.22 30.40
C PHE A 142 -10.67 -0.15 30.47
N TYR A 143 -11.11 0.22 31.67
CA TYR A 143 -12.14 1.23 31.87
C TYR A 143 -11.90 2.06 33.12
N ARG A 144 -12.73 3.08 33.33
CA ARG A 144 -12.80 3.92 34.54
C ARG A 144 -14.24 4.00 34.99
N MET A 145 -14.46 4.18 36.29
CA MET A 145 -15.79 4.43 36.82
C MET A 145 -16.27 5.82 36.41
N PRO A 146 -17.58 6.04 36.23
CA PRO A 146 -18.11 7.36 35.89
C PRO A 146 -17.76 8.45 36.91
N GLU A 147 -17.60 8.10 38.20
CA GLU A 147 -17.23 9.03 39.26
C GLU A 147 -15.70 9.24 39.41
N ASP A 148 -14.88 8.49 38.66
CA ASP A 148 -13.43 8.55 38.81
C ASP A 148 -12.87 9.91 38.35
N PRO A 149 -11.92 10.50 39.10
CA PRO A 149 -11.25 11.70 38.64
C PRO A 149 -10.44 11.41 37.36
N PRO A 150 -10.16 12.43 36.52
CA PRO A 150 -9.56 12.22 35.21
C PRO A 150 -8.15 11.57 35.24
N ASN A 151 -7.46 11.69 36.38
CA ASN A 151 -6.14 11.10 36.67
C ASN A 151 -6.18 9.72 37.34
N ALA A 152 -7.36 9.13 37.57
CA ALA A 152 -7.48 7.80 38.18
C ALA A 152 -6.85 6.70 37.32
N SER A 153 -6.32 5.68 38.01
CA SER A 153 -5.87 4.43 37.40
C SER A 153 -7.01 3.74 36.67
N ARG A 154 -6.70 3.09 35.55
CA ARG A 154 -7.68 2.27 34.83
C ARG A 154 -7.90 0.95 35.56
N LEU A 155 -9.14 0.51 35.64
CA LEU A 155 -9.54 -0.82 36.08
C LEU A 155 -9.61 -1.78 34.88
N PHE A 156 -9.64 -3.08 35.15
CA PHE A 156 -9.81 -4.10 34.11
C PHE A 156 -11.19 -4.77 34.23
N SER A 157 -11.97 -4.77 33.15
CA SER A 157 -13.20 -5.57 33.09
C SER A 157 -12.89 -6.91 32.45
N ASN A 158 -13.00 -7.99 33.21
CA ASN A 158 -12.89 -9.36 32.75
C ASN A 158 -14.19 -9.80 32.06
N GLU A 159 -14.17 -9.88 30.73
CA GLU A 159 -15.32 -10.24 29.90
C GLU A 159 -15.29 -11.73 29.50
N PHE A 160 -14.11 -12.36 29.54
CA PHE A 160 -13.93 -13.79 29.32
C PHE A 160 -12.74 -14.32 30.12
N GLU A 161 -12.92 -15.43 30.82
CA GLU A 161 -11.86 -16.10 31.59
C GLU A 161 -11.69 -17.54 31.13
N PHE A 162 -10.44 -17.94 30.94
CA PHE A 162 -10.02 -19.31 30.74
C PHE A 162 -9.07 -19.71 31.88
N SER A 163 -9.54 -20.56 32.78
CA SER A 163 -8.82 -20.94 34.01
C SER A 163 -8.19 -22.32 33.88
N HIS A 164 -6.93 -22.45 34.31
CA HIS A 164 -6.14 -23.68 34.35
C HIS A 164 -5.62 -24.00 35.77
N ARG A 165 -6.05 -23.23 36.77
CA ARG A 165 -5.59 -23.31 38.17
C ARG A 165 -5.61 -24.71 38.80
N HIS A 166 -6.51 -25.59 38.34
CA HIS A 166 -6.65 -26.96 38.87
C HIS A 166 -6.07 -28.05 37.95
N LYS A 167 -5.58 -27.67 36.75
CA LYS A 167 -5.00 -28.58 35.75
C LYS A 167 -3.48 -28.40 35.59
N GLY A 168 -2.93 -27.24 35.95
CA GLY A 168 -1.48 -27.00 36.02
C GLY A 168 -0.76 -26.93 34.66
N ALA A 169 -1.45 -26.59 33.58
CA ALA A 169 -0.95 -26.84 32.23
C ALA A 169 -0.87 -25.63 31.27
N GLY A 170 -1.10 -24.41 31.76
CA GLY A 170 -0.87 -23.21 30.96
C GLY A 170 0.63 -22.84 30.97
N LEU A 171 1.23 -22.64 29.80
CA LEU A 171 2.63 -22.21 29.67
C LEU A 171 2.77 -20.98 28.78
N LEU A 172 3.58 -20.02 29.23
CA LEU A 172 3.97 -18.84 28.47
C LEU A 172 5.44 -18.92 28.08
N HIS A 173 5.72 -18.75 26.79
CA HIS A 173 7.06 -18.74 26.21
C HIS A 173 7.31 -17.45 25.42
N ILE A 174 8.56 -16.97 25.45
CA ILE A 174 9.01 -15.88 24.59
C ILE A 174 9.81 -16.46 23.41
N GLU A 175 9.18 -16.53 22.24
CA GLU A 175 9.83 -17.02 21.03
C GLU A 175 10.59 -15.88 20.33
N TYR A 176 11.88 -15.77 20.64
CA TYR A 176 12.72 -14.69 20.15
C TYR A 176 12.74 -14.61 18.62
N ASP A 177 13.01 -15.72 17.94
CA ASP A 177 13.19 -15.74 16.49
C ASP A 177 11.93 -15.32 15.73
N HIS A 178 10.75 -15.70 16.24
CA HIS A 178 9.45 -15.31 15.67
C HIS A 178 8.94 -13.95 16.17
N LYS A 179 9.67 -13.27 17.07
CA LYS A 179 9.31 -11.98 17.68
C LYS A 179 7.92 -12.00 18.35
N LEU A 180 7.60 -13.06 19.07
CA LEU A 180 6.29 -13.24 19.70
C LEU A 180 6.36 -13.86 21.10
N ILE A 181 5.29 -13.64 21.87
CA ILE A 181 4.99 -14.34 23.12
C ILE A 181 3.87 -15.33 22.80
N ARG A 182 4.08 -16.60 23.11
CA ARG A 182 3.11 -17.67 22.93
C ARG A 182 2.61 -18.14 24.29
N ILE A 183 1.29 -18.18 24.45
CA ILE A 183 0.64 -18.75 25.62
C ILE A 183 -0.08 -20.01 25.16
N GLN A 184 0.45 -21.17 25.53
CA GLN A 184 -0.17 -22.46 25.24
C GLN A 184 -1.05 -22.87 26.42
N LEU A 185 -2.30 -23.20 26.12
CA LEU A 185 -3.33 -23.55 27.10
C LEU A 185 -3.86 -24.94 26.78
N GLY A 186 -3.63 -25.88 27.69
CA GLY A 186 -4.14 -27.24 27.64
C GLY A 186 -3.17 -28.19 28.32
N ASP A 187 -3.65 -29.34 28.77
CA ASP A 187 -2.80 -30.35 29.42
C ASP A 187 -2.40 -31.45 28.44
N PRO A 188 -1.09 -31.58 28.08
CA PRO A 188 -0.64 -32.57 27.11
C PRO A 188 -0.87 -34.03 27.55
N VAL A 189 -1.11 -34.27 28.84
CA VAL A 189 -1.38 -35.60 29.40
C VAL A 189 -2.87 -35.95 29.31
N THR A 190 -3.76 -34.98 29.58
CA THR A 190 -5.21 -35.23 29.68
C THR A 190 -6.01 -34.75 28.47
N GLU A 191 -5.44 -33.90 27.62
CA GLU A 191 -6.10 -33.27 26.49
C GLU A 191 -5.32 -33.54 25.19
N GLU A 192 -6.05 -33.72 24.08
CA GLU A 192 -5.44 -33.92 22.76
C GLU A 192 -5.05 -32.60 22.08
N LEU A 193 -5.72 -31.51 22.46
CA LEU A 193 -5.67 -30.21 21.79
C LEU A 193 -5.15 -29.12 22.73
N ALA A 194 -4.33 -28.23 22.18
CA ALA A 194 -3.78 -27.05 22.83
C ALA A 194 -4.31 -25.79 22.14
N TYR A 195 -4.79 -24.83 22.92
CA TYR A 195 -5.09 -23.49 22.44
C TYR A 195 -3.89 -22.58 22.62
N ASN A 196 -3.45 -21.95 21.53
CA ASN A 196 -2.30 -21.06 21.51
C ASN A 196 -2.78 -19.60 21.35
N VAL A 197 -2.36 -18.73 22.27
CA VAL A 197 -2.58 -17.27 22.20
C VAL A 197 -1.27 -16.55 21.83
N VAL A 198 -1.36 -15.98 20.64
CA VAL A 198 -0.45 -15.23 19.77
C VAL A 198 -0.16 -13.76 20.07
N ILE A 199 0.86 -13.34 20.81
CA ILE A 199 1.16 -11.90 20.98
C ILE A 199 2.48 -11.53 20.28
N THR A 200 2.42 -10.84 19.15
CA THR A 200 3.63 -10.32 18.49
C THR A 200 4.20 -9.14 19.28
N PHE A 201 5.52 -8.98 19.27
CA PHE A 201 6.19 -7.89 20.00
C PHE A 201 5.72 -6.51 19.54
N ALA A 202 5.45 -6.35 18.24
CA ALA A 202 4.96 -5.10 17.65
C ALA A 202 3.53 -4.74 18.09
N ASN A 203 2.73 -5.70 18.56
CA ASN A 203 1.36 -5.47 19.03
C ASN A 203 1.30 -4.93 20.47
N ILE A 204 2.38 -5.06 21.24
CA ILE A 204 2.41 -4.65 22.66
C ILE A 204 2.54 -3.12 22.74
N ARG A 205 1.48 -2.45 23.21
CA ARG A 205 1.48 -1.01 23.48
C ARG A 205 2.08 -0.70 24.85
N LYS A 206 1.58 -1.37 25.88
CA LYS A 206 2.10 -1.27 27.26
C LYS A 206 2.06 -2.64 27.91
N LEU A 207 3.04 -2.86 28.76
CA LEU A 207 3.15 -4.06 29.58
C LEU A 207 3.18 -3.64 31.03
N ALA A 208 2.31 -4.23 31.84
CA ALA A 208 2.25 -3.96 33.27
C ALA A 208 2.28 -5.25 34.08
N ILE A 209 2.89 -5.21 35.25
CA ILE A 209 2.95 -6.32 36.20
C ILE A 209 2.53 -5.84 37.59
N GLY A 210 1.95 -6.74 38.37
CA GLY A 210 1.50 -6.42 39.73
C GLY A 210 0.94 -7.62 40.46
N TYR A 211 0.28 -7.33 41.59
CA TYR A 211 -0.41 -8.32 42.42
C TYR A 211 -1.86 -7.89 42.61
N ASP A 212 -2.77 -8.86 42.54
CA ASP A 212 -4.20 -8.65 42.79
C ASP A 212 -4.68 -9.72 43.76
N PHE A 213 -5.06 -9.30 44.97
CA PHE A 213 -5.35 -10.17 46.10
C PHE A 213 -4.29 -11.27 46.31
N GLY A 214 -3.01 -10.93 46.12
CA GLY A 214 -1.86 -11.85 46.26
C GLY A 214 -1.54 -12.69 45.02
N ASN A 215 -2.35 -12.66 43.96
CA ASN A 215 -2.06 -13.37 42.72
C ASN A 215 -1.16 -12.51 41.81
N PRO A 216 -0.01 -13.02 41.35
CA PRO A 216 0.86 -12.29 40.42
C PRO A 216 0.22 -12.21 39.04
N PHE A 217 0.22 -11.03 38.43
CA PHE A 217 -0.37 -10.83 37.11
C PHE A 217 0.53 -10.04 36.15
N ALA A 218 0.36 -10.33 34.85
CA ALA A 218 0.88 -9.54 33.74
C ALA A 218 -0.29 -9.06 32.86
N CYS A 219 -0.39 -7.75 32.65
CA CYS A 219 -1.39 -7.10 31.80
C CYS A 219 -0.76 -6.59 30.51
N PHE A 220 -1.42 -6.87 29.39
CA PHE A 220 -1.01 -6.45 28.07
C PHE A 220 -2.04 -5.45 27.54
N GLU A 221 -1.60 -4.21 27.33
CA GLU A 221 -2.32 -3.29 26.47
C GLU A 221 -1.88 -3.54 25.03
N LEU A 222 -2.80 -4.03 24.21
CA LEU A 222 -2.55 -4.42 22.82
C LEU A 222 -3.18 -3.44 21.83
N TRP A 223 -2.49 -3.16 20.73
CA TRP A 223 -3.01 -2.37 19.62
C TRP A 223 -4.14 -3.09 18.90
N THR A 224 -3.98 -4.39 18.70
CA THR A 224 -4.92 -5.28 18.00
C THR A 224 -5.08 -6.59 18.79
N PRO A 225 -6.14 -7.37 18.54
CA PRO A 225 -6.33 -8.67 19.17
C PRO A 225 -5.13 -9.59 18.97
N PRO A 226 -4.85 -10.46 19.95
CA PRO A 226 -3.88 -11.53 19.78
C PRO A 226 -4.38 -12.53 18.75
N VAL A 227 -3.46 -13.33 18.22
CA VAL A 227 -3.81 -14.40 17.29
C VAL A 227 -4.18 -15.68 18.04
N PHE A 228 -5.24 -16.37 17.62
CA PHE A 228 -5.68 -17.62 18.24
C PHE A 228 -5.38 -18.80 17.32
N GLN A 229 -4.78 -19.85 17.87
CA GLN A 229 -4.40 -21.05 17.14
C GLN A 229 -4.81 -22.31 17.92
N LEU A 230 -5.10 -23.39 17.21
CA LEU A 230 -5.32 -24.73 17.76
C LEU A 230 -4.20 -25.65 17.31
N GLU A 231 -3.69 -26.48 18.20
CA GLU A 231 -2.61 -27.44 17.93
C GLU A 231 -2.94 -28.79 18.57
N ARG A 232 -2.45 -29.90 18.00
CA ARG A 232 -2.52 -31.22 18.65
C ARG A 232 -1.23 -31.47 19.42
N PHE A 233 -1.33 -31.80 20.71
CA PHE A 233 -0.16 -32.05 21.57
C PHE A 233 0.66 -33.27 21.09
N ASN A 234 0.01 -34.42 20.94
CA ASN A 234 0.67 -35.69 20.65
C ASN A 234 0.44 -36.12 19.18
N ARG A 235 0.89 -35.29 18.24
CA ARG A 235 0.72 -35.57 16.80
C ARG A 235 1.68 -36.65 16.29
N GLU A 236 1.19 -37.51 15.40
CA GLU A 236 2.04 -38.49 14.70
C GLU A 236 2.96 -37.79 13.70
N LEU A 237 4.26 -38.07 13.78
CA LEU A 237 5.27 -37.52 12.88
C LEU A 237 5.62 -38.56 11.81
N THR A 238 5.64 -38.13 10.55
CA THR A 238 5.99 -38.99 9.39
C THR A 238 7.48 -39.30 9.30
N GLY A 239 8.32 -38.65 10.12
CA GLY A 239 9.78 -38.75 10.09
C GLY A 239 10.40 -37.92 8.95
N ARG A 240 9.57 -37.26 8.15
CA ARG A 240 9.98 -36.27 7.14
C ARG A 240 9.69 -34.89 7.69
N ASP A 241 10.73 -34.25 8.23
CA ASP A 241 10.69 -32.91 8.83
C ASP A 241 9.89 -31.88 7.99
N TRP A 242 9.95 -31.97 6.66
CA TRP A 242 9.16 -31.12 5.77
C TRP A 242 7.64 -31.24 5.94
N ASN A 243 7.13 -32.47 5.98
CA ASN A 243 5.71 -32.72 6.11
C ASN A 243 5.26 -32.47 7.54
N ASP A 244 6.15 -32.76 8.50
CA ASP A 244 5.87 -32.64 9.91
C ASP A 244 5.90 -31.17 10.38
N SER A 245 6.60 -30.27 9.70
CA SER A 245 6.68 -28.85 10.12
C SER A 245 5.64 -27.93 9.48
N ARG A 246 4.70 -28.44 8.67
CA ARG A 246 3.71 -27.62 7.94
C ARG A 246 2.27 -27.88 8.38
N LYS A 247 1.43 -26.82 8.37
CA LYS A 247 -0.03 -26.87 8.61
C LYS A 247 -0.50 -27.69 9.82
N TYR A 248 0.30 -27.77 10.88
CA TYR A 248 -0.05 -28.55 12.08
C TYR A 248 -0.76 -27.71 13.14
N ARG A 249 -0.73 -26.38 13.00
CA ARG A 249 -1.54 -25.44 13.76
C ARG A 249 -2.69 -24.95 12.91
N GLN A 250 -3.86 -24.78 13.48
CA GLN A 250 -5.04 -24.23 12.81
C GLN A 250 -5.31 -22.82 13.32
N ARG A 251 -5.54 -21.85 12.43
CA ARG A 251 -5.92 -20.49 12.84
C ARG A 251 -7.39 -20.45 13.26
N LEU A 252 -7.69 -19.73 14.35
CA LEU A 252 -9.05 -19.60 14.91
C LEU A 252 -9.53 -18.13 14.94
N GLU A 253 -10.85 -17.95 14.87
CA GLU A 253 -11.53 -16.66 15.14
C GLU A 253 -11.73 -16.41 16.64
N SER A 254 -11.79 -17.48 17.44
CA SER A 254 -12.02 -17.42 18.88
C SER A 254 -11.63 -18.75 19.53
N ILE A 255 -11.39 -18.74 20.85
CA ILE A 255 -11.10 -19.96 21.63
C ILE A 255 -12.34 -20.88 21.68
N ASN A 256 -13.52 -20.31 21.91
CA ASN A 256 -14.81 -21.01 21.95
C ASN A 256 -15.96 -20.03 21.66
N ALA A 257 -17.19 -20.54 21.59
CA ALA A 257 -18.38 -19.73 21.29
C ALA A 257 -18.61 -18.57 22.28
N SER A 258 -18.31 -18.76 23.56
CA SER A 258 -18.44 -17.71 24.58
C SER A 258 -17.43 -16.57 24.35
N HIS A 259 -16.18 -16.92 24.01
CA HIS A 259 -15.18 -15.94 23.59
C HIS A 259 -15.57 -15.26 22.27
N GLY A 260 -16.07 -16.03 21.29
CA GLY A 260 -16.50 -15.50 19.99
C GLY A 260 -17.58 -14.41 20.08
N ALA A 261 -18.44 -14.46 21.10
CA ALA A 261 -19.45 -13.43 21.34
C ALA A 261 -18.86 -12.08 21.79
N ILE A 262 -17.71 -12.09 22.49
CA ILE A 262 -17.09 -10.87 23.05
C ILE A 262 -15.83 -10.43 22.30
N ALA A 263 -15.17 -11.32 21.56
CA ALA A 263 -13.96 -11.06 20.79
C ALA A 263 -14.09 -9.86 19.81
N PRO A 264 -15.26 -9.60 19.19
CA PRO A 264 -15.45 -8.40 18.37
C PRO A 264 -15.24 -7.06 19.10
N TYR A 265 -15.32 -7.05 20.44
CA TYR A 265 -15.39 -5.83 21.24
C TYR A 265 -14.29 -5.72 22.32
N ALA A 266 -13.74 -6.84 22.76
CA ALA A 266 -12.79 -6.92 23.88
C ALA A 266 -11.59 -7.81 23.52
N HIS A 267 -10.38 -7.26 23.64
CA HIS A 267 -9.16 -7.95 23.23
C HIS A 267 -7.93 -7.67 24.11
N GLN A 268 -8.08 -6.87 25.17
CA GLN A 268 -7.00 -6.60 26.10
C GLN A 268 -6.77 -7.83 26.99
N LEU A 269 -5.52 -8.13 27.33
CA LEU A 269 -5.19 -9.37 28.04
C LEU A 269 -4.70 -9.10 29.46
N ARG A 270 -5.11 -9.98 30.37
CA ARG A 270 -4.58 -10.10 31.72
C ARG A 270 -4.29 -11.57 32.01
N ILE A 271 -3.05 -11.86 32.37
CA ILE A 271 -2.57 -13.21 32.65
C ILE A 271 -2.27 -13.31 34.15
N ILE A 272 -2.85 -14.30 34.82
CA ILE A 272 -2.49 -14.65 36.20
C ILE A 272 -1.44 -15.76 36.14
N LEU A 273 -0.28 -15.50 36.73
CA LEU A 273 0.83 -16.46 36.80
C LEU A 273 0.69 -17.32 38.07
N HIS A 274 1.34 -18.48 38.07
CA HIS A 274 1.24 -19.43 39.17
C HIS A 274 1.97 -18.92 40.42
N GLU A 275 3.25 -18.54 40.27
CA GLU A 275 4.10 -18.09 41.37
C GLU A 275 4.63 -16.67 41.18
N THR A 276 5.07 -16.07 42.30
CA THR A 276 5.78 -14.78 42.28
C THR A 276 7.08 -14.86 41.46
N LYS A 277 7.76 -16.01 41.49
CA LYS A 277 8.97 -16.25 40.72
C LYS A 277 8.71 -16.14 39.21
N ASP A 278 7.60 -16.69 38.70
CA ASP A 278 7.24 -16.58 37.29
C ASP A 278 7.10 -15.11 36.86
N LEU A 279 6.62 -14.23 37.74
CA LEU A 279 6.50 -12.79 37.46
C LEU A 279 7.86 -12.08 37.38
N GLU A 280 8.79 -12.45 38.25
CA GLU A 280 10.16 -11.93 38.23
C GLU A 280 10.92 -12.41 36.99
N ASP A 281 10.80 -13.71 36.69
CA ASP A 281 11.36 -14.34 35.50
C ASP A 281 10.77 -13.69 34.23
N PHE A 282 9.45 -13.46 34.16
CA PHE A 282 8.83 -12.73 33.05
C PHE A 282 9.47 -11.35 32.82
N SER A 283 9.66 -10.57 33.89
CA SER A 283 10.29 -9.24 33.78
C SER A 283 11.73 -9.30 33.26
N TYR A 284 12.49 -10.30 33.72
CA TYR A 284 13.85 -10.55 33.24
C TYR A 284 13.87 -10.99 31.77
N LEU A 285 13.03 -11.95 31.39
CA LEU A 285 12.94 -12.47 30.02
C LEU A 285 12.51 -11.39 29.02
N CYS A 286 11.60 -10.47 29.39
CA CYS A 286 11.30 -9.30 28.57
C CYS A 286 12.54 -8.46 28.26
N THR A 287 13.43 -8.28 29.24
CA THR A 287 14.67 -7.52 29.07
C THR A 287 15.64 -8.25 28.14
N VAL A 288 15.80 -9.57 28.29
CA VAL A 288 16.64 -10.41 27.42
C VAL A 288 16.15 -10.39 25.96
N ALA A 289 14.82 -10.43 25.76
CA ALA A 289 14.20 -10.39 24.45
C ALA A 289 14.21 -9.01 23.78
N GLY A 290 14.60 -7.95 24.49
CA GLY A 290 14.59 -6.57 23.98
C GLY A 290 13.20 -5.92 23.98
N LEU A 291 12.27 -6.41 24.78
CA LEU A 291 10.95 -5.79 24.99
C LEU A 291 11.04 -4.63 26.00
N PRO A 292 10.10 -3.65 25.95
CA PRO A 292 9.99 -2.63 26.97
C PRO A 292 9.83 -3.27 28.36
N ARG A 293 10.57 -2.76 29.36
CA ARG A 293 10.49 -3.27 30.72
C ARG A 293 9.05 -3.08 31.27
N PRO A 294 8.43 -4.13 31.83
CA PRO A 294 7.08 -4.03 32.39
C PRO A 294 6.97 -2.96 33.48
N ILE A 295 5.87 -2.20 33.46
CA ILE A 295 5.57 -1.15 34.45
C ILE A 295 4.90 -1.78 35.67
N LYS A 296 5.29 -1.40 36.88
CA LYS A 296 4.57 -1.82 38.10
C LYS A 296 3.23 -1.07 38.19
N ALA A 297 2.12 -1.79 38.31
CA ALA A 297 0.78 -1.21 38.38
C ALA A 297 -0.09 -1.88 39.46
N HIS A 298 -0.90 -1.07 40.15
CA HIS A 298 -2.01 -1.55 40.96
C HIS A 298 -3.28 -1.52 40.10
N MET A 299 -3.83 -2.68 39.78
CA MET A 299 -4.96 -2.82 38.86
C MET A 299 -5.89 -3.91 39.35
N GLU A 300 -7.08 -3.48 39.76
CA GLU A 300 -8.16 -4.37 40.16
C GLU A 300 -8.93 -4.84 38.92
N ALA A 301 -9.47 -6.06 38.99
CA ALA A 301 -10.27 -6.65 37.93
C ALA A 301 -11.69 -7.00 38.41
N PHE A 302 -12.69 -6.65 37.60
CA PHE A 302 -14.11 -6.91 37.87
C PHE A 302 -14.79 -7.55 36.66
N SER A 303 -15.89 -8.28 36.84
CA SER A 303 -16.69 -8.82 35.73
C SER A 303 -17.97 -8.00 35.53
N ASN A 304 -17.88 -6.91 34.77
CA ASN A 304 -19.01 -6.00 34.55
C ASN A 304 -19.99 -6.49 33.46
N GLY A 305 -19.57 -7.46 32.64
CA GLY A 305 -20.37 -8.00 31.54
C GLY A 305 -20.82 -6.88 30.59
N PHE A 306 -19.89 -6.02 30.17
CA PHE A 306 -20.20 -4.96 29.21
C PHE A 306 -20.73 -5.59 27.92
N TYR A 307 -20.18 -6.70 27.46
CA TYR A 307 -20.56 -7.28 26.17
C TYR A 307 -21.50 -8.49 26.30
N ALA A 308 -22.29 -8.54 27.38
CA ALA A 308 -23.30 -9.59 27.57
C ALA A 308 -24.32 -9.59 26.42
N ALA A 309 -24.69 -10.78 25.93
CA ALA A 309 -25.56 -10.97 24.78
C ALA A 309 -26.88 -10.16 24.85
N ARG A 310 -27.49 -10.07 26.03
CA ARG A 310 -28.71 -9.27 26.27
C ARG A 310 -28.49 -7.78 26.02
N LYS A 311 -27.35 -7.21 26.46
CA LYS A 311 -27.04 -5.79 26.26
C LYS A 311 -26.78 -5.49 24.79
N LEU A 312 -26.06 -6.38 24.10
CA LEU A 312 -25.80 -6.27 22.66
C LEU A 312 -27.09 -6.36 21.84
N HIS A 313 -27.99 -7.28 22.19
CA HIS A 313 -29.29 -7.40 21.54
C HIS A 313 -30.14 -6.13 21.71
N ASN A 314 -30.18 -5.55 22.92
CA ASN A 314 -30.88 -4.29 23.16
C ASN A 314 -30.30 -3.14 22.31
N LEU A 315 -28.97 -3.05 22.19
CA LEU A 315 -28.33 -2.05 21.33
C LEU A 315 -28.70 -2.24 19.86
N TYR A 316 -28.73 -3.47 19.38
CA TYR A 316 -29.16 -3.77 18.03
C TYR A 316 -30.60 -3.31 17.74
N LEU A 317 -31.52 -3.50 18.69
CA LEU A 317 -32.89 -2.97 18.57
C LEU A 317 -32.89 -1.45 18.49
N HIS A 318 -32.10 -0.78 19.33
CA HIS A 318 -31.95 0.68 19.29
C HIS A 318 -31.37 1.19 17.97
N PHE A 319 -30.42 0.49 17.35
CA PHE A 319 -29.85 0.91 16.06
C PHE A 319 -30.90 0.97 14.94
N LYS A 320 -31.94 0.13 14.98
CA LYS A 320 -33.04 0.15 14.01
C LYS A 320 -33.92 1.39 14.09
N GLU A 321 -33.86 2.13 15.20
CA GLU A 321 -34.66 3.34 15.40
C GLU A 321 -34.05 4.56 14.70
N PHE A 322 -32.77 4.50 14.33
CA PHE A 322 -32.05 5.63 13.76
C PHE A 322 -31.87 5.52 12.25
N ASP A 323 -31.67 6.68 11.61
CA ASP A 323 -31.17 6.72 10.24
C ASP A 323 -29.84 5.96 10.13
N TRP A 324 -29.60 5.36 8.98
CA TRP A 324 -28.42 4.55 8.70
C TRP A 324 -27.10 5.26 9.03
N ARG A 325 -26.97 6.54 8.65
CA ARG A 325 -25.73 7.27 8.88
C ARG A 325 -25.44 7.43 10.37
N VAL A 326 -26.48 7.62 11.18
CA VAL A 326 -26.38 7.70 12.65
C VAL A 326 -26.11 6.33 13.25
N ALA A 327 -26.88 5.32 12.86
CA ALA A 327 -26.75 3.95 13.35
C ALA A 327 -25.35 3.38 13.09
N PHE A 328 -24.79 3.65 11.90
CA PHE A 328 -23.42 3.28 11.55
C PHE A 328 -22.39 3.89 12.52
N GLN A 329 -22.46 5.20 12.79
CA GLN A 329 -21.51 5.86 13.69
C GLN A 329 -21.63 5.35 15.13
N MET A 330 -22.86 5.09 15.61
CA MET A 330 -23.09 4.50 16.93
C MET A 330 -22.44 3.11 17.06
N GLU A 331 -22.64 2.25 16.07
CA GLU A 331 -22.05 0.91 16.06
C GLU A 331 -20.53 0.96 15.83
N ALA A 332 -20.03 1.95 15.07
CA ALA A 332 -18.60 2.17 14.86
C ALA A 332 -17.87 2.52 16.16
N MET A 333 -18.43 3.37 17.02
CA MET A 333 -17.83 3.68 18.32
C MET A 333 -17.72 2.43 19.21
N LEU A 334 -18.69 1.53 19.15
CA LEU A 334 -18.71 0.29 19.92
C LEU A 334 -17.70 -0.74 19.37
N ARG A 335 -17.77 -1.06 18.07
CA ARG A 335 -16.94 -2.10 17.44
C ARG A 335 -15.46 -1.72 17.34
N ASN A 336 -15.16 -0.43 17.22
CA ASN A 336 -13.78 0.05 17.23
C ASN A 336 -13.20 0.18 18.65
N GLY A 337 -13.93 -0.22 19.69
CA GLY A 337 -13.47 -0.23 21.08
C GLY A 337 -13.32 1.17 21.71
N LEU A 338 -14.01 2.18 21.19
CA LEU A 338 -13.95 3.57 21.69
C LEU A 338 -14.89 3.79 22.87
N ILE A 339 -16.04 3.10 22.88
CA ILE A 339 -17.01 3.09 23.98
C ILE A 339 -17.47 1.66 24.26
N ASN A 340 -17.87 1.40 25.51
CA ASN A 340 -18.51 0.15 25.88
C ASN A 340 -20.05 0.27 25.84
N THR A 341 -20.75 -0.85 25.98
CA THR A 341 -22.23 -0.87 25.90
C THR A 341 -22.90 -0.07 27.01
N GLN A 342 -22.29 0.01 28.20
CA GLN A 342 -22.87 0.72 29.34
C GLN A 342 -22.81 2.23 29.10
N GLU A 343 -21.67 2.74 28.63
CA GLU A 343 -21.52 4.14 28.23
C GLU A 343 -22.52 4.50 27.12
N LEU A 344 -22.66 3.65 26.10
CA LEU A 344 -23.58 3.90 24.99
C LEU A 344 -25.05 3.91 25.44
N LEU A 345 -25.47 2.89 26.20
CA LEU A 345 -26.87 2.73 26.65
C LEU A 345 -27.28 3.73 27.72
N GLN A 346 -26.42 3.99 28.71
CA GLN A 346 -26.81 4.77 29.89
C GLN A 346 -26.46 6.25 29.76
N GLN A 347 -25.39 6.61 29.04
CA GLN A 347 -24.91 7.99 29.00
C GLN A 347 -25.17 8.66 27.64
N LEU A 348 -25.03 7.95 26.52
CA LEU A 348 -25.06 8.55 25.19
C LEU A 348 -26.38 8.35 24.42
N TYR A 349 -27.14 7.28 24.67
CA TYR A 349 -28.34 6.97 23.87
C TYR A 349 -29.37 8.10 23.85
N GLN A 350 -29.76 8.64 25.03
CA GLN A 350 -30.72 9.77 25.08
C GLN A 350 -30.14 11.05 24.44
N PRO A 351 -28.92 11.49 24.77
CA PRO A 351 -28.33 12.65 24.08
C PRO A 351 -28.21 12.51 22.55
N ILE A 352 -27.96 11.30 22.04
CA ILE A 352 -27.95 11.05 20.59
C ILE A 352 -29.36 11.17 20.00
N LYS A 353 -30.38 10.64 20.69
CA LYS A 353 -31.78 10.79 20.30
C LYS A 353 -32.22 12.26 20.27
N ASP A 354 -31.79 13.03 21.25
CA ASP A 354 -32.01 14.48 21.30
C ASP A 354 -31.32 15.17 20.12
N LEU A 355 -30.05 14.84 19.82
CA LEU A 355 -29.33 15.38 18.66
C LEU A 355 -30.07 15.11 17.35
N CYS A 356 -30.53 13.88 17.13
CA CYS A 356 -31.29 13.51 15.93
C CYS A 356 -32.62 14.26 15.81
N SER A 357 -33.26 14.59 16.94
CA SER A 357 -34.52 15.34 16.95
C SER A 357 -34.32 16.83 16.67
N HIS A 358 -33.24 17.43 17.19
CA HIS A 358 -32.98 18.86 17.04
C HIS A 358 -32.23 19.21 15.74
N GLN A 359 -31.35 18.32 15.25
CA GLN A 359 -30.47 18.57 14.11
C GLN A 359 -30.35 17.34 13.18
N PRO A 360 -31.46 16.86 12.57
CA PRO A 360 -31.46 15.61 11.81
C PRO A 360 -30.50 15.59 10.61
N ALA A 361 -30.29 16.73 9.95
CA ALA A 361 -29.44 16.83 8.77
C ALA A 361 -27.93 16.72 9.08
N THR A 362 -27.49 17.12 10.28
CA THR A 362 -26.08 17.15 10.67
C THR A 362 -25.73 16.12 11.75
N ALA A 363 -26.72 15.42 12.31
CA ALA A 363 -26.53 14.47 13.41
C ALA A 363 -25.44 13.42 13.12
N ALA A 364 -25.43 12.84 11.92
CA ALA A 364 -24.42 11.85 11.54
C ALA A 364 -23.01 12.42 11.45
N ASP A 365 -22.85 13.64 10.92
CA ASP A 365 -21.54 14.31 10.86
C ASP A 365 -21.04 14.68 12.25
N THR A 366 -21.93 15.17 13.12
CA THR A 366 -21.63 15.43 14.53
C THR A 366 -21.14 14.18 15.23
N LEU A 367 -21.75 13.01 14.96
CA LEU A 367 -21.31 11.72 15.52
C LEU A 367 -19.99 11.22 14.93
N ARG A 368 -19.73 11.48 13.65
CA ARG A 368 -18.43 11.22 13.03
C ARG A 368 -17.34 12.03 13.72
N LEU A 369 -17.54 13.34 13.89
CA LEU A 369 -16.63 14.22 14.63
C LEU A 369 -16.41 13.76 16.07
N PHE A 370 -17.47 13.29 16.73
CA PHE A 370 -17.36 12.73 18.09
C PHE A 370 -16.53 11.44 18.11
N THR A 371 -16.73 10.54 17.14
CA THR A 371 -15.95 9.31 16.98
C THR A 371 -14.46 9.62 16.81
N ASP A 372 -14.11 10.63 16.02
CA ASP A 372 -12.73 11.09 15.85
C ASP A 372 -12.15 11.68 17.13
N ALA A 373 -12.96 12.46 17.84
CA ALA A 373 -12.61 13.01 19.14
C ALA A 373 -12.26 11.90 20.15
N LEU A 374 -12.99 10.78 20.15
CA LEU A 374 -12.73 9.64 21.04
C LEU A 374 -11.42 8.91 20.72
N ARG A 375 -10.95 8.92 19.46
CA ARG A 375 -9.62 8.41 19.08
C ARG A 375 -8.48 9.29 19.61
N SER A 376 -8.80 10.50 20.08
CA SER A 376 -7.89 11.45 20.72
C SER A 376 -8.31 11.79 22.15
N PRO A 377 -8.28 10.82 23.08
CA PRO A 377 -8.77 11.04 24.42
C PRO A 377 -7.94 12.14 25.09
N ASP A 378 -8.63 13.19 25.57
CA ASP A 378 -8.04 14.11 26.52
C ASP A 378 -8.26 13.49 27.90
N PRO A 379 -7.20 13.11 28.64
CA PRO A 379 -7.35 12.49 29.94
C PRO A 379 -8.11 13.37 30.94
N ARG A 380 -8.28 14.69 30.69
CA ARG A 380 -8.89 15.67 31.58
C ARG A 380 -10.39 15.88 31.35
N GLN A 381 -10.95 15.37 30.26
CA GLN A 381 -12.35 15.62 29.88
C GLN A 381 -13.14 14.30 29.79
N SER A 382 -14.35 14.28 30.35
CA SER A 382 -15.24 13.12 30.22
C SER A 382 -15.74 12.97 28.77
N LYS A 383 -16.10 11.74 28.37
CA LYS A 383 -16.64 11.46 27.04
C LYS A 383 -17.95 12.22 26.77
N ILE A 384 -18.82 12.34 27.77
CA ILE A 384 -20.10 13.03 27.65
C ILE A 384 -19.95 14.55 27.54
N ASP A 385 -19.03 15.17 28.28
CA ASP A 385 -18.79 16.61 28.17
C ASP A 385 -18.21 16.96 26.81
N ARG A 386 -17.38 16.07 26.27
CA ARG A 386 -16.87 16.20 24.90
C ARG A 386 -17.97 16.05 23.85
N PHE A 387 -18.90 15.12 24.03
CA PHE A 387 -20.08 15.00 23.16
C PHE A 387 -20.90 16.31 23.17
N ARG A 388 -21.24 16.83 24.36
CA ARG A 388 -22.00 18.08 24.51
C ARG A 388 -21.29 19.28 23.87
N GLN A 389 -19.96 19.36 24.00
CA GLN A 389 -19.15 20.41 23.37
C GLN A 389 -19.23 20.39 21.84
N ILE A 390 -19.32 19.20 21.22
CA ILE A 390 -19.45 19.06 19.77
C ILE A 390 -20.89 19.37 19.34
N CYS A 391 -21.90 18.91 20.09
CA CYS A 391 -23.31 19.20 19.82
C CYS A 391 -23.67 20.70 19.97
N GLY A 392 -22.99 21.42 20.86
CA GLY A 392 -23.21 22.86 21.09
C GLY A 392 -22.67 23.78 19.99
N ARG A 393 -22.13 23.23 18.89
CA ARG A 393 -21.60 24.00 17.76
C ARG A 393 -22.73 24.38 16.80
N ASP A 394 -22.55 25.53 16.14
CA ASP A 394 -23.51 26.01 15.16
C ASP A 394 -23.50 25.11 13.92
N PRO A 395 -24.65 24.55 13.48
CA PRO A 395 -24.74 23.70 12.29
C PRO A 395 -24.24 24.37 11.00
N SER A 396 -24.26 25.71 10.93
CA SER A 396 -23.74 26.48 9.81
C SER A 396 -22.21 26.45 9.67
N GLU A 397 -21.50 25.99 10.72
CA GLU A 397 -20.05 25.82 10.73
C GLU A 397 -19.60 24.46 10.18
N SER A 398 -20.53 23.49 10.06
CA SER A 398 -20.23 22.15 9.55
C SER A 398 -20.18 22.15 8.02
N LEU A 399 -19.14 21.53 7.44
CA LEU A 399 -19.01 21.33 5.98
C LEU A 399 -19.96 20.23 5.43
N SER A 400 -21.03 19.88 6.15
CA SER A 400 -21.89 18.67 6.07
C SER A 400 -22.50 18.29 4.71
N ALA A 401 -22.32 19.10 3.67
CA ALA A 401 -22.71 18.75 2.30
C ALA A 401 -21.58 19.08 1.32
N HIS A 402 -20.52 18.27 1.30
CA HIS A 402 -19.57 18.31 0.21
C HIS A 402 -20.33 18.06 -1.09
N ARG A 403 -20.39 19.06 -1.97
CA ARG A 403 -20.87 18.88 -3.34
C ARG A 403 -19.83 18.03 -4.06
N LEU A 404 -20.06 16.74 -4.23
CA LEU A 404 -19.10 15.88 -4.92
C LEU A 404 -19.18 16.08 -6.44
N SER A 405 -18.06 15.88 -7.15
CA SER A 405 -18.12 15.75 -8.61
C SER A 405 -18.93 14.52 -8.99
N LYS A 406 -19.49 14.49 -10.21
CA LYS A 406 -20.30 13.36 -10.69
C LYS A 406 -19.55 12.02 -10.68
N GLY A 407 -18.22 12.06 -10.72
CA GLY A 407 -17.34 10.91 -10.63
C GLY A 407 -17.07 10.38 -9.21
N ASN A 408 -17.59 10.99 -8.14
CA ASN A 408 -17.29 10.61 -6.75
C ASN A 408 -18.55 10.46 -5.89
N PHE A 409 -18.49 9.60 -4.86
CA PHE A 409 -19.56 9.46 -3.87
C PHE A 409 -19.02 9.14 -2.47
N LEU A 410 -19.86 9.29 -1.45
CA LEU A 410 -19.56 8.90 -0.06
C LEU A 410 -19.90 7.43 0.17
N CYS A 411 -18.94 6.65 0.64
CA CYS A 411 -19.12 5.22 0.90
C CYS A 411 -18.64 4.85 2.30
N HIS A 412 -19.43 4.05 3.01
CA HIS A 412 -19.03 3.45 4.29
C HIS A 412 -18.13 2.24 4.03
N HIS A 413 -17.14 2.03 4.90
CA HIS A 413 -16.18 0.94 4.78
C HIS A 413 -16.23 0.03 6.01
N VAL A 414 -16.16 -1.27 5.76
CA VAL A 414 -16.11 -2.31 6.78
C VAL A 414 -14.84 -3.12 6.55
N THR A 415 -13.99 -3.24 7.57
CA THR A 415 -12.86 -4.17 7.54
C THR A 415 -13.17 -5.37 8.43
N ILE A 416 -13.30 -6.54 7.82
CA ILE A 416 -13.48 -7.82 8.50
C ILE A 416 -12.11 -8.41 8.83
N THR A 417 -11.90 -8.65 10.12
CA THR A 417 -10.73 -9.30 10.68
C THR A 417 -11.10 -10.69 11.24
N PRO A 418 -10.13 -11.54 11.61
CA PRO A 418 -10.41 -12.84 12.22
C PRO A 418 -11.42 -12.75 13.36
N THR A 419 -11.27 -11.76 14.25
CA THR A 419 -12.08 -11.67 15.47
C THR A 419 -13.08 -10.51 15.43
N ARG A 420 -12.80 -9.41 14.70
CA ARG A 420 -13.60 -8.17 14.74
C ARG A 420 -14.13 -7.71 13.38
N MET A 421 -14.99 -6.71 13.43
CA MET A 421 -15.46 -5.90 12.30
C MET A 421 -15.14 -4.44 12.64
N LEU A 422 -14.22 -3.82 11.90
CA LEU A 422 -13.84 -2.42 12.07
C LEU A 422 -14.63 -1.54 11.11
N LEU A 423 -15.16 -0.43 11.61
CA LEU A 423 -16.06 0.45 10.85
C LEU A 423 -15.39 1.80 10.62
N GLU A 424 -15.28 2.22 9.37
CA GLU A 424 -14.67 3.48 8.98
C GLU A 424 -15.50 4.24 7.93
N GLY A 425 -15.34 5.55 7.88
CA GLY A 425 -15.99 6.42 6.90
C GLY A 425 -17.24 7.14 7.40
N PRO A 426 -18.03 7.71 6.47
CA PRO A 426 -17.92 7.54 5.02
C PRO A 426 -16.64 8.19 4.43
N PHE A 427 -16.11 7.58 3.37
CA PHE A 427 -14.99 8.08 2.58
C PHE A 427 -15.45 8.52 1.20
N VAL A 428 -14.74 9.49 0.62
CA VAL A 428 -14.94 9.82 -0.79
C VAL A 428 -14.22 8.76 -1.62
N ILE A 429 -14.95 8.15 -2.55
CA ILE A 429 -14.40 7.18 -3.50
C ILE A 429 -14.92 7.48 -4.91
N GLN A 430 -14.13 7.09 -5.91
CA GLN A 430 -14.52 7.20 -7.30
C GLN A 430 -15.69 6.24 -7.59
N SER A 431 -16.66 6.74 -8.34
CA SER A 431 -17.87 6.03 -8.73
C SER A 431 -17.59 5.01 -9.85
N ASN A 432 -18.54 4.09 -10.03
CA ASN A 432 -18.53 3.07 -11.08
C ASN A 432 -19.91 2.98 -11.74
N ARG A 433 -20.02 2.17 -12.80
CA ARG A 433 -21.27 2.04 -13.58
C ARG A 433 -22.47 1.67 -12.73
N VAL A 434 -22.30 0.72 -11.82
CA VAL A 434 -23.39 0.22 -10.97
C VAL A 434 -23.87 1.32 -10.02
N ILE A 435 -22.94 1.98 -9.31
CA ILE A 435 -23.30 3.06 -8.38
C ILE A 435 -23.98 4.23 -9.12
N ARG A 436 -23.49 4.60 -10.30
CA ARG A 436 -24.13 5.66 -11.13
C ARG A 436 -25.55 5.29 -11.56
N LYS A 437 -25.78 4.03 -11.91
CA LYS A 437 -27.12 3.54 -12.32
C LYS A 437 -28.16 3.65 -11.19
N TYR A 438 -27.72 3.62 -9.94
CA TYR A 438 -28.57 3.70 -8.74
C TYR A 438 -28.32 5.00 -7.94
N GLN A 439 -28.09 6.11 -8.64
CA GLN A 439 -27.89 7.41 -8.02
C GLN A 439 -29.05 7.78 -7.09
N GLY A 440 -28.74 8.29 -5.89
CA GLY A 440 -29.70 8.55 -4.81
C GLY A 440 -29.92 7.38 -3.84
N TYR A 441 -29.41 6.18 -4.15
CA TYR A 441 -29.47 4.99 -3.29
C TYR A 441 -28.08 4.53 -2.84
N GLU A 442 -27.07 5.42 -2.86
CA GLU A 442 -25.66 5.08 -2.60
C GLU A 442 -25.44 4.49 -1.19
N GLU A 443 -26.26 4.88 -0.22
CA GLU A 443 -26.20 4.39 1.17
C GLU A 443 -26.51 2.91 1.33
N HIS A 444 -27.11 2.29 0.32
CA HIS A 444 -27.37 0.85 0.30
C HIS A 444 -26.11 0.06 -0.07
N PHE A 445 -25.08 0.69 -0.62
CA PHE A 445 -23.85 0.05 -1.05
C PHE A 445 -22.73 0.28 -0.04
N ILE A 446 -22.04 -0.79 0.31
CA ILE A 446 -20.94 -0.74 1.27
C ILE A 446 -19.73 -1.51 0.74
N ARG A 447 -18.54 -0.97 0.99
CA ARG A 447 -17.28 -1.64 0.64
C ARG A 447 -16.78 -2.43 1.83
N VAL A 448 -16.45 -3.70 1.61
CA VAL A 448 -15.98 -4.63 2.65
C VAL A 448 -14.58 -5.12 2.29
N ASP A 449 -13.60 -4.85 3.16
CA ASP A 449 -12.22 -5.28 3.06
C ASP A 449 -11.98 -6.48 4.02
N PHE A 450 -11.31 -7.54 3.58
CA PHE A 450 -10.93 -8.70 4.41
C PHE A 450 -9.43 -8.66 4.73
N ARG A 451 -9.07 -8.49 6.01
CA ARG A 451 -7.70 -8.23 6.49
C ARG A 451 -7.39 -9.03 7.76
N ASP A 452 -6.12 -9.19 8.11
CA ASP A 452 -5.73 -9.66 9.45
C ASP A 452 -5.94 -8.54 10.50
N GLU A 453 -5.71 -8.84 11.78
CA GLU A 453 -6.01 -7.93 12.91
C GLU A 453 -5.26 -6.58 12.85
N ASP A 454 -4.08 -6.58 12.25
CA ASP A 454 -3.23 -5.41 12.00
C ASP A 454 -3.61 -4.63 10.73
N ARG A 455 -4.77 -4.95 10.13
CA ARG A 455 -5.30 -4.39 8.87
C ARG A 455 -4.46 -4.72 7.64
N LEU A 456 -3.51 -5.65 7.77
CA LEU A 456 -2.70 -6.13 6.66
C LEU A 456 -3.38 -7.29 5.94
N GLN A 457 -2.85 -7.72 4.79
CA GLN A 457 -3.37 -8.92 4.11
C GLN A 457 -3.14 -10.16 4.99
N TYR A 458 -4.07 -11.13 4.93
CA TYR A 458 -3.88 -12.45 5.52
C TYR A 458 -2.58 -13.07 5.04
N ARG A 459 -1.74 -13.47 5.99
CA ARG A 459 -0.51 -14.21 5.74
C ARG A 459 -0.35 -15.26 6.81
N TRP A 460 -0.09 -16.48 6.39
CA TRP A 460 0.07 -17.61 7.28
C TRP A 460 1.53 -18.00 7.38
N GLU A 461 1.97 -18.34 8.58
CA GLU A 461 3.23 -19.06 8.77
C GLU A 461 3.10 -20.47 8.17
N ARG A 462 4.21 -21.08 7.77
CA ARG A 462 4.19 -22.41 7.11
C ARG A 462 3.59 -23.50 7.99
N ASP A 463 3.69 -23.35 9.30
CA ASP A 463 3.15 -24.26 10.30
C ASP A 463 1.64 -24.10 10.53
N THR A 464 1.05 -23.00 10.04
CA THR A 464 -0.32 -22.58 10.36
C THR A 464 -1.22 -22.73 9.14
N ASP A 465 -2.30 -23.48 9.29
CA ASP A 465 -3.38 -23.55 8.32
C ASP A 465 -4.45 -22.49 8.61
N GLY A 466 -4.57 -21.54 7.68
CA GLY A 466 -5.61 -20.51 7.70
C GLY A 466 -6.88 -20.88 6.92
N THR A 467 -6.89 -22.02 6.23
CA THR A 467 -7.97 -22.37 5.27
C THR A 467 -9.33 -22.42 5.95
N SER A 468 -9.42 -23.08 7.12
CA SER A 468 -10.67 -23.17 7.87
C SER A 468 -11.18 -21.82 8.34
N LEU A 469 -10.28 -20.93 8.80
CA LEU A 469 -10.66 -19.58 9.22
C LEU A 469 -11.23 -18.81 8.04
N LEU A 470 -10.59 -18.86 6.88
CA LEU A 470 -11.07 -18.16 5.69
C LEU A 470 -12.44 -18.71 5.25
N GLN A 471 -12.62 -20.03 5.24
CA GLN A 471 -13.90 -20.65 4.89
C GLN A 471 -15.02 -20.24 5.85
N THR A 472 -14.80 -20.30 7.17
CA THR A 472 -15.83 -19.96 8.16
C THR A 472 -16.07 -18.46 8.25
N ARG A 473 -15.01 -17.67 8.39
CA ARG A 473 -15.10 -16.23 8.63
C ARG A 473 -15.40 -15.46 7.35
N VAL A 474 -14.57 -15.60 6.32
CA VAL A 474 -14.71 -14.87 5.06
C VAL A 474 -15.84 -15.48 4.23
N GLY A 475 -15.79 -16.79 4.00
CA GLY A 475 -16.83 -17.51 3.25
C GLY A 475 -18.21 -17.40 3.91
N GLY A 476 -18.28 -17.53 5.23
CA GLY A 476 -19.53 -17.37 5.97
C GLY A 476 -20.15 -15.98 5.81
N ILE A 477 -19.36 -14.91 5.84
CA ILE A 477 -19.85 -13.53 5.61
C ILE A 477 -20.24 -13.30 4.15
N LEU A 478 -19.48 -13.84 3.20
CA LEU A 478 -19.79 -13.73 1.77
C LEU A 478 -21.11 -14.44 1.42
N LYS A 479 -21.34 -15.64 1.97
CA LYS A 479 -22.54 -16.45 1.68
C LYS A 479 -23.78 -15.98 2.44
N ASN A 480 -23.65 -15.71 3.74
CA ASN A 480 -24.80 -15.39 4.60
C ASN A 480 -25.06 -13.89 4.74
N GLY A 481 -24.14 -13.04 4.28
CA GLY A 481 -24.19 -11.61 4.56
C GLY A 481 -23.84 -11.28 6.02
N PHE A 482 -24.11 -10.04 6.41
CA PHE A 482 -23.96 -9.59 7.79
C PHE A 482 -24.94 -8.46 8.13
N GLN A 483 -25.16 -8.27 9.44
CA GLN A 483 -25.97 -7.19 9.98
C GLN A 483 -25.09 -6.04 10.44
N LEU A 484 -25.52 -4.82 10.11
CA LEU A 484 -24.86 -3.59 10.52
C LEU A 484 -25.89 -2.46 10.55
N GLY A 485 -25.90 -1.64 11.60
CA GLY A 485 -26.74 -0.44 11.71
C GLY A 485 -28.24 -0.73 11.50
N GLY A 486 -28.72 -1.90 11.93
CA GLY A 486 -30.10 -2.34 11.72
C GLY A 486 -30.43 -2.86 10.31
N ARG A 487 -29.49 -2.82 9.35
CA ARG A 487 -29.63 -3.32 7.97
C ARG A 487 -28.97 -4.69 7.79
N GLN A 488 -29.49 -5.48 6.85
CA GLN A 488 -28.88 -6.74 6.37
C GLN A 488 -28.19 -6.47 5.04
N PHE A 489 -26.91 -6.81 4.94
CA PHE A 489 -26.10 -6.65 3.74
C PHE A 489 -25.79 -7.99 3.09
N GLU A 490 -25.95 -8.05 1.77
CA GLU A 490 -25.74 -9.24 0.94
C GLU A 490 -24.56 -9.02 -0.01
N PHE A 491 -23.79 -10.07 -0.28
CA PHE A 491 -22.67 -10.00 -1.22
C PHE A 491 -23.18 -9.63 -2.62
N LEU A 492 -22.62 -8.57 -3.18
CA LEU A 492 -23.00 -8.06 -4.50
C LEU A 492 -22.05 -8.56 -5.59
N ALA A 493 -20.79 -8.10 -5.53
CA ALA A 493 -19.74 -8.39 -6.50
C ALA A 493 -18.39 -7.81 -6.00
N TYR A 494 -17.37 -7.77 -6.85
CA TYR A 494 -16.11 -7.06 -6.59
C TYR A 494 -15.60 -6.43 -7.89
N SER A 495 -14.59 -5.56 -7.84
CA SER A 495 -13.80 -5.18 -9.03
C SER A 495 -12.46 -5.91 -9.02
N SER A 496 -11.79 -6.14 -10.16
CA SER A 496 -10.49 -6.84 -10.17
C SER A 496 -9.39 -6.10 -9.40
N SER A 497 -9.45 -4.77 -9.33
CA SER A 497 -8.56 -3.98 -8.47
C SER A 497 -8.90 -4.14 -6.99
N ALA A 498 -10.20 -4.19 -6.64
CA ALA A 498 -10.66 -4.41 -5.27
C ALA A 498 -10.34 -5.84 -4.79
N LEU A 499 -10.56 -6.87 -5.60
CA LEU A 499 -10.26 -8.27 -5.24
C LEU A 499 -8.78 -8.46 -4.92
N ARG A 500 -7.89 -7.88 -5.74
CA ARG A 500 -6.44 -7.87 -5.46
C ARG A 500 -6.14 -7.22 -4.10
N GLN A 501 -6.95 -6.26 -3.65
CA GLN A 501 -6.87 -5.65 -2.33
C GLN A 501 -7.66 -6.43 -1.25
N HIS A 502 -8.20 -7.60 -1.54
CA HIS A 502 -9.11 -8.38 -0.69
C HIS A 502 -10.38 -7.61 -0.32
N ALA A 503 -10.90 -6.83 -1.26
CA ALA A 503 -12.06 -5.97 -1.07
C ALA A 503 -13.21 -6.34 -2.02
N VAL A 504 -14.44 -6.25 -1.53
CA VAL A 504 -15.67 -6.59 -2.26
C VAL A 504 -16.79 -5.59 -1.95
N TRP A 505 -17.87 -5.66 -2.71
CA TRP A 505 -19.08 -4.87 -2.55
C TRP A 505 -20.21 -5.68 -1.95
N PHE A 506 -20.92 -5.08 -1.01
CA PHE A 506 -22.17 -5.59 -0.46
C PHE A 506 -23.29 -4.56 -0.67
N VAL A 507 -24.53 -5.03 -0.72
CA VAL A 507 -25.71 -4.19 -0.87
C VAL A 507 -26.80 -4.55 0.14
N HIS A 508 -27.48 -3.56 0.69
CA HIS A 508 -28.71 -3.74 1.45
C HIS A 508 -29.91 -3.64 0.51
N PRO A 509 -30.81 -4.64 0.42
CA PRO A 509 -31.97 -4.59 -0.46
C PRO A 509 -32.82 -3.33 -0.24
N PHE A 510 -33.38 -2.78 -1.33
CA PHE A 510 -34.10 -1.51 -1.30
C PHE A 510 -35.20 -1.39 -2.35
N GLN A 511 -36.14 -0.47 -2.11
CA GLN A 511 -37.21 -0.16 -3.05
C GLN A 511 -36.77 1.00 -3.95
N HIS A 512 -36.57 0.72 -5.23
CA HIS A 512 -36.31 1.76 -6.24
C HIS A 512 -37.62 2.31 -6.80
N HIS A 513 -37.65 3.61 -7.09
CA HIS A 513 -38.83 4.30 -7.63
C HIS A 513 -39.34 3.65 -8.94
N ASP A 514 -38.46 3.52 -9.95
CA ASP A 514 -38.84 2.99 -11.27
C ASP A 514 -38.73 1.46 -11.40
N LEU A 515 -37.79 0.83 -10.69
CA LEU A 515 -37.37 -0.55 -10.93
C LEU A 515 -37.96 -1.55 -9.93
N GLY A 516 -38.70 -1.08 -8.93
CA GLY A 516 -39.28 -1.90 -7.89
C GLY A 516 -38.27 -2.33 -6.82
N PHE A 517 -38.56 -3.46 -6.15
CA PHE A 517 -37.69 -4.01 -5.11
C PHE A 517 -36.42 -4.63 -5.72
N LEU A 518 -35.26 -4.11 -5.32
CA LEU A 518 -33.93 -4.52 -5.77
C LEU A 518 -33.14 -5.17 -4.63
N ASP A 519 -32.55 -6.31 -4.95
CA ASP A 519 -31.64 -7.10 -4.12
C ASP A 519 -30.34 -7.37 -4.91
N ALA A 520 -29.38 -8.06 -4.28
CA ALA A 520 -28.08 -8.31 -4.92
C ALA A 520 -28.20 -9.12 -6.22
N GLU A 521 -29.14 -10.06 -6.28
CA GLU A 521 -29.37 -10.92 -7.44
C GLU A 521 -29.95 -10.14 -8.63
N LYS A 522 -30.99 -9.34 -8.41
CA LYS A 522 -31.59 -8.50 -9.46
C LYS A 522 -30.62 -7.47 -10.02
N ILE A 523 -29.71 -6.94 -9.19
CA ILE A 523 -28.67 -6.05 -9.68
C ILE A 523 -27.71 -6.81 -10.61
N ARG A 524 -27.25 -8.01 -10.22
CA ARG A 524 -26.35 -8.84 -11.04
C ARG A 524 -26.98 -9.25 -12.37
N MET A 525 -28.24 -9.68 -12.38
CA MET A 525 -28.95 -10.08 -13.61
C MET A 525 -29.10 -8.93 -14.63
N ARG A 526 -28.98 -7.68 -14.19
CA ARG A 526 -29.08 -6.48 -15.05
C ARG A 526 -27.74 -6.00 -15.60
N LEU A 527 -26.63 -6.70 -15.34
CA LEU A 527 -25.30 -6.31 -15.81
C LEU A 527 -25.02 -6.74 -17.25
N GLY A 528 -25.58 -7.87 -17.69
CA GLY A 528 -25.38 -8.45 -19.03
C GLY A 528 -25.68 -9.95 -19.04
N ASP A 529 -25.45 -10.60 -20.17
CA ASP A 529 -25.54 -12.06 -20.30
C ASP A 529 -24.17 -12.71 -20.07
N PHE A 530 -24.14 -13.65 -19.12
CA PHE A 530 -22.94 -14.38 -18.72
C PHE A 530 -23.00 -15.87 -19.07
N SER A 531 -24.02 -16.32 -19.81
CA SER A 531 -24.23 -17.73 -20.18
C SER A 531 -22.98 -18.39 -20.78
N GLY A 532 -22.22 -17.67 -21.61
CA GLY A 532 -20.97 -18.17 -22.22
C GLY A 532 -19.80 -18.42 -21.25
N VAL A 533 -19.85 -17.89 -20.03
CA VAL A 533 -18.80 -18.06 -19.01
C VAL A 533 -19.31 -18.59 -17.67
N ILE A 534 -20.62 -18.86 -17.55
CA ILE A 534 -21.28 -19.19 -16.27
C ILE A 534 -20.78 -20.50 -15.66
N THR A 535 -20.23 -21.43 -16.43
CA THR A 535 -19.65 -22.68 -15.90
C THR A 535 -18.27 -22.48 -15.26
N LYS A 536 -17.68 -21.29 -15.40
CA LYS A 536 -16.33 -20.93 -14.93
C LYS A 536 -16.41 -19.84 -13.87
N PRO A 537 -16.51 -20.16 -12.56
CA PRO A 537 -16.78 -19.19 -11.49
C PRO A 537 -15.86 -17.97 -11.49
N SER A 538 -14.55 -18.19 -11.67
CA SER A 538 -13.54 -17.13 -11.71
C SER A 538 -13.74 -16.17 -12.89
N LYS A 539 -13.97 -16.69 -14.10
CA LYS A 539 -14.26 -15.88 -15.29
C LYS A 539 -15.60 -15.18 -15.17
N TYR A 540 -16.65 -15.88 -14.75
CA TYR A 540 -17.98 -15.31 -14.52
C TYR A 540 -17.90 -14.11 -13.56
N ALA A 541 -17.25 -14.30 -12.42
CA ALA A 541 -17.06 -13.22 -11.44
C ALA A 541 -16.18 -12.08 -11.98
N ALA A 542 -15.13 -12.38 -12.75
CA ALA A 542 -14.31 -11.37 -13.40
C ALA A 542 -15.07 -10.54 -14.45
N ARG A 543 -16.09 -11.11 -15.12
CA ARG A 543 -16.94 -10.37 -16.07
C ARG A 543 -17.93 -9.46 -15.37
N MET A 544 -18.59 -9.94 -14.32
CA MET A 544 -19.40 -9.08 -13.44
C MET A 544 -18.56 -7.92 -12.86
N ALA A 545 -17.31 -8.21 -12.51
CA ALA A 545 -16.40 -7.23 -11.91
C ALA A 545 -16.08 -6.02 -12.80
N GLN A 546 -16.22 -6.15 -14.12
CA GLN A 546 -15.94 -5.05 -15.06
C GLN A 546 -16.86 -3.85 -14.81
N ALA A 547 -18.14 -4.09 -14.47
CA ALA A 547 -19.11 -3.04 -14.17
C ALA A 547 -18.80 -2.25 -12.88
N PHE A 548 -17.96 -2.79 -12.00
CA PHE A 548 -17.53 -2.16 -10.75
C PHE A 548 -16.17 -1.45 -10.88
N THR A 549 -15.61 -1.36 -12.09
CA THR A 549 -14.39 -0.60 -12.36
C THR A 549 -14.66 0.89 -12.14
N ALA A 550 -13.79 1.56 -11.39
CA ALA A 550 -13.88 3.00 -11.19
C ALA A 550 -13.55 3.73 -12.49
N THR A 551 -14.48 4.56 -12.97
CA THR A 551 -14.43 5.15 -14.31
C THR A 551 -15.05 6.54 -14.32
N ASP A 552 -14.53 7.42 -15.17
CA ASP A 552 -15.11 8.72 -15.44
C ASP A 552 -16.17 8.57 -16.56
N PRO A 553 -17.40 9.12 -16.37
CA PRO A 553 -18.40 9.12 -17.43
C PRO A 553 -17.97 10.04 -18.57
N SER A 554 -18.19 9.62 -19.82
CA SER A 554 -17.80 10.39 -21.01
C SER A 554 -19.00 10.64 -21.92
N VAL A 555 -19.05 9.99 -23.09
CA VAL A 555 -20.00 10.29 -24.18
C VAL A 555 -20.91 9.11 -24.48
N ARG A 556 -22.03 9.36 -25.17
CA ARG A 556 -22.95 8.32 -25.66
C ARG A 556 -22.82 8.18 -27.17
N ILE A 557 -22.80 6.93 -27.65
CA ILE A 557 -22.79 6.58 -29.08
C ILE A 557 -23.97 5.65 -29.41
N SER A 558 -24.47 5.68 -30.64
CA SER A 558 -25.55 4.79 -31.12
C SER A 558 -24.99 3.53 -31.79
N ARG A 559 -25.78 2.44 -31.87
CA ARG A 559 -25.31 1.14 -32.41
C ARG A 559 -24.70 1.23 -33.81
N ASP A 560 -25.17 2.14 -34.65
CA ASP A 560 -24.65 2.36 -36.00
C ASP A 560 -23.27 3.06 -36.02
N GLN A 561 -22.81 3.62 -34.89
CA GLN A 561 -21.54 4.33 -34.74
C GLN A 561 -20.40 3.41 -34.27
N TRP A 562 -20.66 2.14 -33.98
CA TRP A 562 -19.60 1.19 -33.68
C TRP A 562 -19.71 -0.11 -34.48
N GLU A 563 -18.57 -0.73 -34.76
CA GLU A 563 -18.47 -1.99 -35.48
C GLU A 563 -17.44 -2.92 -34.83
N GLU A 564 -17.64 -4.22 -35.02
CA GLU A 564 -16.71 -5.26 -34.57
C GLU A 564 -15.88 -5.75 -35.77
N VAL A 565 -14.56 -5.84 -35.58
CA VAL A 565 -13.56 -6.22 -36.59
C VAL A 565 -12.67 -7.34 -36.04
N GLU A 566 -12.13 -8.19 -36.92
CA GLU A 566 -11.33 -9.37 -36.55
C GLU A 566 -9.97 -8.99 -35.94
N ASP A 567 -9.45 -9.74 -34.96
CA ASP A 567 -8.09 -9.52 -34.46
C ASP A 567 -7.00 -9.82 -35.51
N LEU A 568 -5.91 -9.05 -35.47
CA LEU A 568 -4.73 -9.33 -36.30
C LEU A 568 -3.88 -10.45 -35.68
N GLY A 569 -3.44 -11.39 -36.50
CA GLY A 569 -2.62 -12.53 -36.08
C GLY A 569 -3.40 -13.83 -36.00
N ALA A 570 -2.87 -14.80 -35.27
CA ALA A 570 -3.52 -16.10 -35.05
C ALA A 570 -3.28 -16.57 -33.62
N GLU A 571 -4.28 -17.23 -33.03
CA GLU A 571 -4.16 -17.86 -31.71
C GLU A 571 -2.96 -18.82 -31.66
N PRO A 572 -2.15 -18.81 -30.58
CA PRO A 572 -2.37 -18.10 -29.32
C PRO A 572 -1.79 -16.68 -29.23
N TYR A 573 -1.30 -16.11 -30.34
CA TYR A 573 -0.56 -14.84 -30.36
C TYR A 573 -1.25 -13.80 -31.24
N LEU A 574 -2.30 -13.19 -30.71
CA LEU A 574 -2.94 -12.03 -31.35
C LEU A 574 -2.07 -10.77 -31.16
N PHE A 575 -1.97 -9.96 -32.21
CA PHE A 575 -1.23 -8.69 -32.20
C PHE A 575 -2.08 -7.53 -31.69
N THR A 576 -3.40 -7.63 -31.80
CA THR A 576 -4.38 -6.61 -31.37
C THR A 576 -5.15 -7.01 -30.11
N ASP A 577 -4.67 -7.99 -29.32
CA ASP A 577 -5.37 -8.46 -28.12
C ASP A 577 -5.63 -7.31 -27.15
N GLY A 578 -6.91 -6.91 -27.04
CA GLY A 578 -7.33 -5.85 -26.14
C GLY A 578 -7.17 -4.43 -26.69
N VAL A 579 -6.97 -4.21 -27.99
CA VAL A 579 -6.91 -2.85 -28.57
C VAL A 579 -7.76 -2.68 -29.84
N GLY A 580 -8.52 -1.59 -29.88
CA GLY A 580 -9.31 -1.14 -31.04
C GLY A 580 -9.00 0.30 -31.42
N THR A 581 -9.82 0.89 -32.30
CA THR A 581 -9.63 2.27 -32.77
C THR A 581 -10.89 3.12 -32.69
N ILE A 582 -10.73 4.44 -32.60
CA ILE A 582 -11.80 5.44 -32.60
C ILE A 582 -11.47 6.56 -33.57
N SER A 583 -12.50 7.18 -34.15
CA SER A 583 -12.29 8.34 -35.02
C SER A 583 -11.79 9.55 -34.24
N SER A 584 -11.10 10.44 -34.96
CA SER A 584 -10.63 11.71 -34.41
C SER A 584 -11.77 12.55 -33.80
N GLN A 585 -12.97 12.53 -34.43
CA GLN A 585 -14.15 13.24 -33.92
C GLN A 585 -14.65 12.66 -32.59
N LEU A 586 -14.71 11.33 -32.45
CA LEU A 586 -15.10 10.69 -31.20
C LEU A 586 -14.05 10.95 -30.10
N GLY A 587 -12.76 10.93 -30.46
CA GLY A 587 -11.67 11.32 -29.56
C GLY A 587 -11.81 12.75 -29.04
N ASP A 588 -12.21 13.70 -29.89
CA ASP A 588 -12.47 15.09 -29.49
C ASP A 588 -13.66 15.20 -28.54
N MET A 589 -14.75 14.47 -28.80
CA MET A 589 -15.91 14.46 -27.91
C MET A 589 -15.56 13.91 -26.52
N ILE A 590 -14.77 12.83 -26.45
CA ILE A 590 -14.27 12.27 -25.19
C ILE A 590 -13.41 13.29 -24.45
N TRP A 591 -12.51 13.97 -25.17
CA TRP A 591 -11.64 14.99 -24.59
C TRP A 591 -12.42 16.17 -24.02
N GLU A 592 -13.41 16.69 -24.74
CA GLU A 592 -14.25 17.78 -24.26
C GLU A 592 -15.09 17.36 -23.04
N ALA A 593 -15.58 16.12 -22.98
CA ALA A 593 -16.30 15.61 -21.81
C ALA A 593 -15.39 15.55 -20.56
N LEU A 594 -14.16 15.06 -20.71
CA LEU A 594 -13.16 15.05 -19.63
C LEU A 594 -12.79 16.47 -19.18
N CYS A 595 -12.61 17.39 -20.13
CA CYS A 595 -12.31 18.80 -19.83
C CYS A 595 -13.49 19.51 -19.14
N ALA A 596 -14.73 19.20 -19.51
CA ALA A 596 -15.92 19.79 -18.90
C ALA A 596 -16.06 19.40 -17.42
N ASP A 597 -15.69 18.17 -17.05
CA ASP A 597 -15.72 17.71 -15.64
C ASP A 597 -14.53 18.26 -14.82
N ARG A 598 -13.35 18.38 -15.46
CA ARG A 598 -12.09 18.76 -14.78
C ARG A 598 -11.75 20.26 -14.85
N GLY A 599 -12.42 21.04 -15.70
CA GLY A 599 -12.29 22.49 -15.85
C GLY A 599 -11.31 22.96 -16.93
N GLU A 600 -11.39 24.24 -17.31
CA GLU A 600 -10.63 24.83 -18.42
C GLU A 600 -9.10 24.84 -18.19
N SER A 601 -8.67 25.01 -16.94
CA SER A 601 -7.24 24.96 -16.58
C SER A 601 -6.61 23.58 -16.82
N TYR A 602 -7.41 22.51 -16.75
CA TYR A 602 -6.97 21.16 -17.10
C TYR A 602 -6.74 21.03 -18.61
N LYS A 603 -7.66 21.55 -19.44
CA LYS A 603 -7.53 21.56 -20.91
C LYS A 603 -6.26 22.28 -21.37
N GLN A 604 -5.96 23.42 -20.75
CA GLN A 604 -4.78 24.23 -21.11
C GLN A 604 -3.44 23.65 -20.66
N ARG A 605 -3.45 22.70 -19.71
CA ARG A 605 -2.23 22.13 -19.12
C ARG A 605 -1.95 20.71 -19.60
N ASN A 606 -2.86 20.07 -20.31
CA ASN A 606 -2.74 18.66 -20.68
C ASN A 606 -2.95 18.47 -22.18
N ILE A 607 -2.37 17.41 -22.71
CA ILE A 607 -2.44 17.09 -24.13
C ILE A 607 -3.65 16.19 -24.37
N LYS A 608 -4.34 16.39 -25.50
CA LYS A 608 -5.40 15.49 -25.96
C LYS A 608 -4.81 14.08 -26.09
N PRO A 609 -5.32 13.07 -25.35
CA PRO A 609 -4.74 11.74 -25.35
C PRO A 609 -4.93 11.06 -26.71
N SER A 610 -3.89 10.38 -27.19
CA SER A 610 -3.95 9.57 -28.42
C SER A 610 -4.56 8.19 -28.22
N ALA A 611 -4.65 7.73 -26.97
CA ALA A 611 -5.31 6.48 -26.61
C ALA A 611 -6.00 6.61 -25.25
N THR A 612 -7.13 5.91 -25.07
CA THR A 612 -7.88 5.86 -23.79
C THR A 612 -8.29 4.44 -23.45
N LEU A 613 -8.42 4.15 -22.15
CA LEU A 613 -8.81 2.82 -21.65
C LEU A 613 -10.33 2.71 -21.52
N SER A 614 -10.92 1.79 -22.29
CA SER A 614 -12.35 1.43 -22.29
C SER A 614 -12.61 0.20 -21.39
N PRO A 615 -13.56 0.27 -20.43
CA PRO A 615 -13.88 -0.82 -19.53
C PRO A 615 -15.02 -1.74 -20.02
N GLY A 616 -15.79 -1.31 -21.04
CA GLY A 616 -16.91 -2.08 -21.61
C GLY A 616 -16.39 -3.24 -22.47
N TYR A 617 -16.19 -2.98 -23.77
CA TYR A 617 -15.19 -3.74 -24.53
C TYR A 617 -13.85 -3.44 -23.88
N LYS A 618 -13.36 -4.40 -23.09
CA LYS A 618 -12.27 -4.17 -22.17
C LYS A 618 -10.97 -4.08 -22.97
N GLY A 619 -10.38 -2.90 -22.97
CA GLY A 619 -9.11 -2.67 -23.64
C GLY A 619 -8.86 -1.22 -24.01
N MET A 620 -7.81 -1.00 -24.77
CA MET A 620 -7.42 0.31 -25.28
C MET A 620 -8.18 0.68 -26.56
N VAL A 621 -8.43 1.97 -26.75
CA VAL A 621 -8.83 2.51 -28.05
C VAL A 621 -7.88 3.63 -28.46
N ALA A 622 -7.27 3.49 -29.64
CA ALA A 622 -6.36 4.47 -30.23
C ALA A 622 -7.09 5.35 -31.26
N VAL A 623 -6.68 6.61 -31.40
CA VAL A 623 -7.23 7.49 -32.44
C VAL A 623 -6.74 7.04 -33.81
N ASP A 624 -7.66 6.80 -34.74
CA ASP A 624 -7.39 6.50 -36.14
C ASP A 624 -7.93 7.65 -37.01
N ASP A 625 -7.00 8.39 -37.63
CA ASP A 625 -7.31 9.53 -38.50
C ASP A 625 -7.94 9.11 -39.84
N GLN A 626 -7.96 7.82 -40.18
CA GLN A 626 -8.65 7.30 -41.37
C GLN A 626 -10.14 7.06 -41.15
N LEU A 627 -10.62 7.09 -39.90
CA LEU A 627 -12.03 6.93 -39.59
C LEU A 627 -12.79 8.26 -39.71
N GLU A 628 -13.76 8.31 -40.61
CA GLU A 628 -14.63 9.47 -40.80
C GLU A 628 -15.90 9.40 -39.94
N GLY A 629 -16.35 10.55 -39.44
CA GLY A 629 -17.55 10.65 -38.60
C GLY A 629 -17.31 10.26 -37.14
N ILE A 630 -18.38 9.95 -36.40
CA ILE A 630 -18.31 9.38 -35.06
C ILE A 630 -18.29 7.86 -35.21
N ARG A 631 -17.10 7.25 -35.09
CA ARG A 631 -16.88 5.83 -35.33
C ARG A 631 -15.99 5.20 -34.26
N MET A 632 -16.31 3.95 -33.92
CA MET A 632 -15.53 3.11 -33.00
C MET A 632 -15.41 1.70 -33.58
N ARG A 633 -14.18 1.20 -33.71
CA ARG A 633 -13.87 -0.18 -34.15
C ARG A 633 -13.37 -0.99 -32.97
N LEU A 634 -14.06 -2.06 -32.68
CA LEU A 634 -13.81 -2.95 -31.55
C LEU A 634 -13.38 -4.33 -32.04
N ARG A 635 -12.55 -5.04 -31.28
CA ARG A 635 -12.08 -6.38 -31.62
C ARG A 635 -12.80 -7.46 -30.82
N GLU A 636 -12.84 -8.68 -31.36
CA GLU A 636 -13.41 -9.84 -30.67
C GLU A 636 -12.70 -10.13 -29.35
N SER A 637 -11.36 -9.99 -29.33
CA SER A 637 -10.54 -10.11 -28.13
C SER A 637 -10.99 -9.16 -27.00
N MET A 638 -11.56 -8.00 -27.31
CA MET A 638 -12.06 -7.04 -26.32
C MET A 638 -13.45 -7.39 -25.78
N ASN A 639 -14.24 -8.20 -26.51
CA ASN A 639 -15.57 -8.62 -26.12
C ASN A 639 -15.48 -9.74 -25.07
N LYS A 640 -15.89 -9.43 -23.84
CA LYS A 640 -15.71 -10.34 -22.71
C LYS A 640 -17.00 -11.03 -22.25
N PHE A 641 -18.16 -10.46 -22.58
CA PHE A 641 -19.52 -10.99 -22.35
C PHE A 641 -20.53 -10.13 -23.15
N GLU A 642 -21.70 -10.66 -23.46
CA GLU A 642 -22.74 -9.89 -24.16
C GLU A 642 -23.38 -8.86 -23.23
N GLY A 643 -23.23 -7.57 -23.58
CA GLY A 643 -23.87 -6.48 -22.86
C GLY A 643 -25.39 -6.41 -23.08
N PRO A 644 -26.10 -5.55 -22.34
CA PRO A 644 -27.51 -5.26 -22.60
C PRO A 644 -27.75 -4.80 -24.05
N LYS A 645 -28.86 -5.21 -24.65
CA LYS A 645 -29.27 -4.82 -26.01
C LYS A 645 -29.88 -3.41 -26.00
N ASP A 646 -29.04 -2.42 -25.76
CA ASP A 646 -29.41 -1.00 -25.76
C ASP A 646 -29.11 -0.36 -27.13
N ASP A 647 -29.98 0.55 -27.58
CA ASP A 647 -29.78 1.30 -28.84
C ASP A 647 -28.59 2.29 -28.75
N PHE A 648 -28.18 2.62 -27.51
CA PHE A 648 -27.10 3.53 -27.19
C PHE A 648 -26.14 2.90 -26.18
N ALA A 649 -24.83 3.13 -26.37
CA ALA A 649 -23.79 2.75 -25.43
C ALA A 649 -23.18 3.99 -24.77
N GLU A 650 -23.00 3.93 -23.45
CA GLU A 650 -22.20 4.90 -22.70
C GLU A 650 -20.72 4.51 -22.73
N ILE A 651 -19.88 5.39 -23.24
CA ILE A 651 -18.42 5.26 -23.16
C ILE A 651 -17.99 5.73 -21.77
N GLU A 652 -17.23 4.87 -21.12
CA GLU A 652 -16.63 5.11 -19.82
C GLU A 652 -15.11 5.13 -19.99
N ILE A 653 -14.42 6.06 -19.32
CA ILE A 653 -12.97 6.18 -19.41
C ILE A 653 -12.37 5.76 -18.07
N ALA A 654 -11.64 4.64 -18.07
CA ALA A 654 -10.91 4.22 -16.89
C ALA A 654 -9.60 5.00 -16.73
N ARG A 655 -8.96 5.39 -17.84
CA ARG A 655 -7.74 6.19 -17.85
C ARG A 655 -7.53 6.93 -19.18
N ALA A 656 -7.07 8.18 -19.09
CA ALA A 656 -6.57 8.98 -20.21
C ALA A 656 -5.05 9.14 -20.11
N PHE A 657 -4.35 9.00 -21.25
CA PHE A 657 -2.88 9.08 -21.33
C PHE A 657 -2.44 10.45 -21.85
N GLU A 658 -2.61 11.46 -21.00
CA GLU A 658 -2.36 12.88 -21.33
C GLU A 658 -0.88 13.25 -21.36
N ARG A 659 -0.03 12.48 -20.68
CA ARG A 659 1.40 12.74 -20.48
C ARG A 659 2.17 11.42 -20.45
N PRO A 660 3.44 11.40 -20.91
CA PRO A 660 4.26 10.21 -20.79
C PRO A 660 4.57 9.93 -19.32
N GLY A 661 4.57 8.66 -18.93
CA GLY A 661 5.02 8.26 -17.60
C GLY A 661 6.55 8.32 -17.50
N THR A 662 7.07 8.59 -16.31
CA THR A 662 8.51 8.47 -16.05
C THR A 662 8.91 7.00 -15.97
N CYS A 663 9.97 6.60 -16.70
CA CYS A 663 10.55 5.27 -16.56
C CYS A 663 11.42 5.20 -15.29
N TYR A 664 11.26 4.11 -14.53
CA TYR A 664 12.05 3.85 -13.34
C TYR A 664 12.66 2.46 -13.41
N LEU A 665 13.92 2.36 -13.00
CA LEU A 665 14.43 1.10 -12.51
C LEU A 665 13.66 0.69 -11.25
N ASN A 666 13.60 -0.61 -11.02
CA ASN A 666 13.06 -1.21 -9.82
C ASN A 666 13.88 -2.45 -9.47
N ARG A 667 13.66 -3.03 -8.29
CA ARG A 667 14.43 -4.20 -7.84
C ARG A 667 14.44 -5.36 -8.85
N PRO A 668 13.29 -5.87 -9.34
CA PRO A 668 13.28 -6.92 -10.36
C PRO A 668 14.07 -6.59 -11.62
N LEU A 669 13.86 -5.39 -12.17
CA LEU A 669 14.55 -4.96 -13.39
C LEU A 669 16.06 -4.84 -13.18
N ILE A 670 16.51 -4.28 -12.06
CA ILE A 670 17.95 -4.20 -11.72
C ILE A 670 18.56 -5.59 -11.60
N MET A 671 17.89 -6.53 -10.92
CA MET A 671 18.39 -7.90 -10.80
C MET A 671 18.54 -8.56 -12.17
N VAL A 672 17.51 -8.46 -13.03
CA VAL A 672 17.57 -9.03 -14.38
C VAL A 672 18.65 -8.36 -15.25
N LEU A 673 18.79 -7.04 -15.20
CA LEU A 673 19.83 -6.34 -15.96
C LEU A 673 21.24 -6.68 -15.46
N GLU A 674 21.46 -6.73 -14.14
CA GLU A 674 22.74 -7.15 -13.53
C GLU A 674 23.10 -8.60 -13.92
N ASP A 675 22.13 -9.52 -13.88
CA ASP A 675 22.33 -10.92 -14.28
C ASP A 675 22.50 -11.08 -15.82
N ARG A 676 22.07 -10.09 -16.61
CA ARG A 676 22.34 -9.96 -18.06
C ARG A 676 23.56 -9.10 -18.38
N GLU A 677 24.47 -8.97 -17.41
CA GLU A 677 25.81 -8.37 -17.52
C GLU A 677 25.83 -6.84 -17.70
N VAL A 678 24.76 -6.13 -17.33
CA VAL A 678 24.84 -4.68 -17.14
C VAL A 678 25.68 -4.38 -15.90
N ASP A 679 26.71 -3.53 -16.06
CA ASP A 679 27.63 -3.20 -14.98
C ASP A 679 26.90 -2.52 -13.82
N LYS A 680 27.14 -3.01 -12.59
CA LYS A 680 26.63 -2.44 -11.35
C LYS A 680 26.83 -0.93 -11.27
N LYS A 681 27.97 -0.43 -11.75
CA LYS A 681 28.33 1.00 -11.72
C LYS A 681 27.29 1.87 -12.44
N VAL A 682 26.68 1.39 -13.51
CA VAL A 682 25.63 2.12 -14.24
C VAL A 682 24.46 2.45 -13.32
N PHE A 683 24.01 1.49 -12.50
CA PHE A 683 22.92 1.71 -11.56
C PHE A 683 23.31 2.69 -10.44
N LEU A 684 24.55 2.61 -9.96
CA LEU A 684 25.07 3.49 -8.91
C LEU A 684 25.15 4.93 -9.42
N ASP A 685 25.67 5.15 -10.63
CA ASP A 685 25.78 6.48 -11.25
C ASP A 685 24.39 7.11 -11.47
N LEU A 686 23.39 6.32 -11.88
CA LEU A 686 22.00 6.79 -12.00
C LEU A 686 21.41 7.16 -10.64
N GLN A 687 21.66 6.36 -9.60
CA GLN A 687 21.19 6.68 -8.25
C GLN A 687 21.86 7.93 -7.70
N GLU A 688 23.17 8.09 -7.88
CA GLU A 688 23.92 9.25 -7.40
C GLU A 688 23.38 10.54 -8.02
N LYS A 689 23.15 10.54 -9.35
CA LYS A 689 22.49 11.66 -10.06
C LYS A 689 21.11 11.97 -9.49
N ALA A 690 20.30 10.93 -9.24
CA ALA A 690 18.95 11.11 -8.67
C ALA A 690 19.01 11.69 -7.24
N VAL A 691 19.91 11.18 -6.39
CA VAL A 691 20.10 11.66 -5.01
C VAL A 691 20.59 13.11 -4.99
N ALA A 692 21.56 13.47 -5.84
CA ALA A 692 22.04 14.84 -5.97
C ALA A 692 20.91 15.82 -6.33
N LYS A 693 20.08 15.48 -7.33
CA LYS A 693 18.91 16.29 -7.72
C LYS A 693 17.93 16.49 -6.55
N ILE A 694 17.70 15.46 -5.74
CA ILE A 694 16.82 15.57 -4.58
C ILE A 694 17.41 16.50 -3.51
N HIS A 695 18.72 16.42 -3.25
CA HIS A 695 19.36 17.32 -2.29
C HIS A 695 19.27 18.79 -2.73
N MET A 696 19.47 19.05 -4.02
CA MET A 696 19.38 20.38 -4.64
C MET A 696 17.94 20.91 -4.79
N ALA A 697 16.92 20.11 -4.49
CA ALA A 697 15.51 20.52 -4.65
C ALA A 697 15.12 21.75 -3.82
N SER A 698 15.86 22.04 -2.74
CA SER A 698 15.62 23.20 -1.87
C SER A 698 16.33 24.48 -2.36
N ASP A 699 17.20 24.38 -3.36
CA ASP A 699 18.08 25.49 -3.76
C ASP A 699 17.37 26.53 -4.64
N SER A 700 16.33 26.11 -5.37
CA SER A 700 15.51 26.98 -6.22
C SER A 700 14.04 26.56 -6.29
N LEU A 701 13.17 27.51 -6.61
CA LEU A 701 11.74 27.26 -6.83
C LEU A 701 11.50 26.29 -7.99
N MET A 702 12.30 26.39 -9.04
CA MET A 702 12.23 25.49 -10.19
C MET A 702 12.50 24.03 -9.78
N GLN A 703 13.56 23.78 -9.01
CA GLN A 703 13.93 22.43 -8.58
C GLN A 703 12.90 21.86 -7.59
N SER A 704 12.37 22.70 -6.68
CA SER A 704 11.26 22.35 -5.79
C SER A 704 9.99 21.98 -6.57
N ARG A 705 9.66 22.74 -7.62
CA ARG A 705 8.52 22.44 -8.50
C ARG A 705 8.73 21.12 -9.24
N ARG A 706 9.94 20.88 -9.76
CA ARG A 706 10.30 19.66 -10.50
C ARG A 706 10.11 18.40 -9.68
N ILE A 707 10.68 18.33 -8.47
CA ILE A 707 10.56 17.13 -7.62
C ILE A 707 9.10 16.81 -7.28
N LEU A 708 8.26 17.84 -7.10
CA LEU A 708 6.83 17.66 -6.85
C LEU A 708 6.09 17.11 -8.08
N ARG A 709 6.33 17.66 -9.28
CA ARG A 709 5.67 17.21 -10.52
C ARG A 709 6.06 15.78 -10.89
N GLU A 710 7.35 15.48 -10.93
CA GLU A 710 7.87 14.16 -11.34
C GLU A 710 7.39 13.02 -10.44
N ASN A 711 7.05 13.33 -9.18
CA ASN A 711 6.58 12.35 -8.20
C ASN A 711 5.09 12.49 -7.85
N SER A 712 4.34 13.35 -8.55
CA SER A 712 2.91 13.61 -8.31
C SER A 712 2.60 13.96 -6.85
N LEU A 713 3.43 14.83 -6.26
CA LEU A 713 3.32 15.31 -4.89
C LEU A 713 2.73 16.71 -4.86
N GLY A 714 1.98 17.04 -3.79
CA GLY A 714 1.41 18.38 -3.61
C GLY A 714 0.27 18.73 -4.57
N THR A 715 -0.24 17.75 -5.33
CA THR A 715 -1.23 17.97 -6.40
C THR A 715 -2.57 18.47 -5.87
N ALA A 716 -3.05 17.90 -4.74
CA ALA A 716 -4.31 18.31 -4.10
C ALA A 716 -4.36 19.81 -3.78
N TYR A 717 -3.25 20.37 -3.28
CA TYR A 717 -3.12 21.79 -2.96
C TYR A 717 -2.66 22.65 -4.14
N GLY A 718 -2.38 22.05 -5.30
CA GLY A 718 -1.84 22.74 -6.46
C GLY A 718 -0.45 23.34 -6.22
N LEU A 719 0.36 22.74 -5.35
CA LEU A 719 1.67 23.30 -4.98
C LEU A 719 2.58 23.58 -6.19
N PRO A 720 2.73 22.69 -7.19
CA PRO A 720 3.55 22.99 -8.36
C PRO A 720 3.14 24.28 -9.09
N PHE A 721 1.83 24.54 -9.17
CA PHE A 721 1.28 25.76 -9.77
C PHE A 721 1.55 26.98 -8.89
N VAL A 722 1.37 26.86 -7.57
CA VAL A 722 1.68 27.94 -6.62
C VAL A 722 3.16 28.34 -6.71
N LEU A 723 4.08 27.38 -6.74
CA LEU A 723 5.52 27.67 -6.86
C LEU A 723 5.87 28.37 -8.18
N GLN A 724 5.25 27.93 -9.28
CA GLN A 724 5.41 28.60 -10.59
C GLN A 724 4.87 30.03 -10.57
N PHE A 725 3.75 30.27 -9.90
CA PHE A 725 3.21 31.61 -9.72
C PHE A 725 4.13 32.49 -8.88
N LEU A 726 4.69 31.96 -7.79
CA LEU A 726 5.66 32.70 -6.94
C LEU A 726 6.91 33.11 -7.73
N GLU A 727 7.41 32.22 -8.60
CA GLU A 727 8.49 32.52 -9.54
C GLU A 727 8.09 33.65 -10.50
N ALA A 728 6.88 33.60 -11.06
CA ALA A 728 6.36 34.60 -12.01
C ALA A 728 6.24 36.03 -11.42
N ILE A 729 5.98 36.15 -10.11
CA ILE A 729 5.95 37.44 -9.40
C ILE A 729 7.33 37.88 -8.87
N GLY A 730 8.41 37.21 -9.29
CA GLY A 730 9.79 37.58 -8.97
C GLY A 730 10.27 37.13 -7.59
N MET A 731 9.65 36.11 -6.99
CA MET A 731 10.18 35.45 -5.80
C MET A 731 11.20 34.36 -6.15
N GLY A 732 12.10 34.07 -5.23
CA GLY A 732 13.01 32.92 -5.31
C GLY A 732 13.52 32.49 -3.94
N MET A 733 14.14 31.31 -3.89
CA MET A 733 14.76 30.75 -2.69
C MET A 733 15.99 31.55 -2.26
N GLU A 734 16.58 31.20 -1.11
CA GLU A 734 17.68 31.95 -0.49
C GLU A 734 18.88 32.12 -1.44
N TYR A 735 19.19 31.11 -2.26
CA TYR A 735 20.34 31.12 -3.18
C TYR A 735 20.04 31.78 -4.55
N GLU A 736 18.78 32.05 -4.90
CA GLU A 736 18.38 32.60 -6.21
C GLU A 736 18.48 34.13 -6.26
N LYS A 737 19.00 34.73 -7.33
CA LYS A 737 19.05 36.19 -7.47
C LYS A 737 17.68 36.75 -7.91
N THR A 738 16.79 37.01 -6.95
CA THR A 738 15.41 37.47 -7.19
C THR A 738 15.05 38.74 -6.45
N GLN A 739 13.94 39.37 -6.85
CA GLN A 739 13.44 40.63 -6.27
C GLN A 739 12.97 40.43 -4.82
N TYR A 740 12.34 39.29 -4.54
CA TYR A 740 11.87 38.93 -3.21
C TYR A 740 12.37 37.55 -2.81
N LYS A 741 12.86 37.42 -1.58
CA LYS A 741 13.28 36.13 -1.02
C LYS A 741 12.09 35.41 -0.38
N LEU A 742 11.88 34.16 -0.78
CA LEU A 742 10.88 33.30 -0.17
C LEU A 742 11.47 32.69 1.11
N ARG A 743 11.03 33.20 2.26
CA ARG A 743 11.40 32.70 3.58
C ARG A 743 10.15 32.27 4.31
N ASP A 744 9.69 31.06 4.01
CA ASP A 744 8.52 30.48 4.66
C ASP A 744 8.86 29.11 5.28
N PRO A 745 8.89 29.01 6.63
CA PRO A 745 9.25 27.76 7.31
C PRO A 745 8.33 26.58 7.02
N PHE A 746 7.08 26.82 6.59
CA PHE A 746 6.18 25.73 6.24
C PHE A 746 6.53 25.18 4.86
N LEU A 747 6.83 26.04 3.89
CA LEU A 747 7.31 25.61 2.58
C LEU A 747 8.61 24.79 2.66
N ASP A 748 9.57 25.23 3.47
CA ASP A 748 10.83 24.49 3.67
C ASP A 748 10.57 23.06 4.17
N ARG A 749 9.62 22.90 5.10
CA ARG A 749 9.19 21.58 5.57
C ARG A 749 8.47 20.80 4.47
N LEU A 750 7.58 21.41 3.69
CA LEU A 750 6.93 20.71 2.56
C LEU A 750 7.97 20.14 1.58
N VAL A 751 9.00 20.91 1.22
CA VAL A 751 10.10 20.44 0.37
C VAL A 751 10.88 19.32 1.06
N HIS A 752 11.16 19.43 2.36
CA HIS A 752 11.81 18.36 3.13
C HIS A 752 11.00 17.05 3.13
N PHE A 753 9.68 17.11 3.34
CA PHE A 753 8.78 15.95 3.32
C PHE A 753 8.74 15.31 1.92
N ALA A 754 8.72 16.13 0.86
CA ALA A 754 8.83 15.65 -0.52
C ALA A 754 10.17 14.94 -0.77
N LYS A 755 11.30 15.53 -0.35
CA LYS A 755 12.63 14.91 -0.44
C LYS A 755 12.68 13.56 0.27
N ASN A 756 12.16 13.48 1.50
CA ASN A 756 12.15 12.23 2.28
C ASN A 756 11.29 11.15 1.61
N HIS A 757 10.13 11.51 1.05
CA HIS A 757 9.28 10.59 0.29
C HIS A 757 10.03 9.95 -0.91
N VAL A 758 10.74 10.76 -1.70
CA VAL A 758 11.47 10.29 -2.88
C VAL A 758 12.70 9.46 -2.47
N LEU A 759 13.49 9.91 -1.49
CA LEU A 759 14.64 9.16 -0.95
C LEU A 759 14.20 7.80 -0.39
N ARG A 760 13.06 7.75 0.29
CA ARG A 760 12.49 6.49 0.81
C ARG A 760 12.13 5.51 -0.31
N SER A 761 11.56 6.02 -1.40
CA SER A 761 11.25 5.20 -2.58
C SER A 761 12.52 4.67 -3.25
N LEU A 762 13.57 5.49 -3.35
CA LEU A 762 14.88 5.05 -3.83
C LEU A 762 15.48 3.95 -2.94
N LYS A 763 15.47 4.15 -1.62
CA LYS A 763 16.01 3.19 -0.65
C LYS A 763 15.26 1.86 -0.65
N HIS A 764 13.94 1.89 -0.45
CA HIS A 764 13.15 0.68 -0.21
C HIS A 764 12.49 0.06 -1.45
N ALA A 765 12.54 0.71 -2.61
CA ALA A 765 12.02 0.14 -3.86
C ALA A 765 13.03 0.16 -5.02
N ALA A 766 14.20 0.78 -4.84
CA ALA A 766 15.15 1.05 -5.92
C ALA A 766 14.49 1.78 -7.11
N ARG A 767 13.52 2.66 -6.82
CA ARG A 767 12.75 3.44 -7.81
C ARG A 767 13.61 4.56 -8.39
N ILE A 768 14.62 4.20 -9.19
CA ILE A 768 15.62 5.14 -9.74
C ILE A 768 15.14 5.63 -11.11
N PRO A 769 14.93 6.93 -11.32
CA PRO A 769 14.49 7.46 -12.61
C PRO A 769 15.56 7.27 -13.68
N VAL A 770 15.15 6.91 -14.90
CA VAL A 770 16.04 6.83 -16.07
C VAL A 770 15.70 7.97 -17.01
N HIS A 771 16.59 8.95 -17.11
CA HIS A 771 16.37 10.14 -17.95
C HIS A 771 16.34 9.78 -19.43
N GLY A 772 15.49 10.47 -20.21
CA GLY A 772 15.28 10.19 -21.64
C GLY A 772 14.51 8.89 -21.93
N SER A 773 14.07 8.18 -20.89
CA SER A 773 13.31 6.93 -20.98
C SER A 773 11.90 7.11 -20.43
N TYR A 774 10.93 6.38 -20.99
CA TYR A 774 9.50 6.66 -20.78
C TYR A 774 8.70 5.40 -20.46
N LEU A 775 7.64 5.56 -19.68
CA LEU A 775 6.62 4.54 -19.41
C LEU A 775 5.37 4.90 -20.22
N LEU A 776 5.04 4.06 -21.21
CA LEU A 776 4.03 4.35 -22.23
C LEU A 776 2.98 3.24 -22.27
N VAL A 777 1.75 3.57 -22.64
CA VAL A 777 0.73 2.56 -22.93
C VAL A 777 0.95 1.96 -24.31
N GLY A 778 0.72 0.65 -24.45
CA GLY A 778 0.84 -0.05 -25.72
C GLY A 778 -0.39 0.13 -26.61
N VAL A 779 -0.18 0.26 -27.91
CA VAL A 779 -1.19 0.13 -28.97
C VAL A 779 -0.63 -0.69 -30.13
N ALA A 780 -1.50 -1.22 -30.99
CA ALA A 780 -1.10 -2.03 -32.14
C ALA A 780 -0.89 -1.18 -33.39
N ASP A 781 -0.02 -1.62 -34.29
CA ASP A 781 0.08 -1.09 -35.64
C ASP A 781 -1.05 -1.63 -36.54
N GLU A 782 -1.90 -0.75 -37.06
CA GLU A 782 -2.98 -1.10 -37.99
C GLU A 782 -2.53 -1.18 -39.45
N GLY A 783 -1.24 -0.96 -39.74
CA GLY A 783 -0.68 -1.05 -41.10
C GLY A 783 -1.11 -2.31 -41.87
N PRO A 784 -0.98 -3.53 -41.32
CA PRO A 784 -1.45 -4.75 -41.99
C PRO A 784 -2.95 -4.75 -42.31
N ALA A 785 -3.78 -4.14 -41.45
CA ALA A 785 -5.22 -3.99 -41.70
C ALA A 785 -5.49 -3.02 -42.85
N TYR A 786 -4.75 -1.92 -42.94
CA TYR A 786 -4.85 -0.97 -44.06
C TYR A 786 -4.44 -1.60 -45.39
N GLU A 787 -3.39 -2.43 -45.41
CA GLU A 787 -3.00 -3.19 -46.60
C GLU A 787 -4.11 -4.16 -47.04
N ALA A 788 -4.69 -4.89 -46.08
CA ALA A 788 -5.80 -5.81 -46.35
C ALA A 788 -7.06 -5.09 -46.86
N ALA A 789 -7.31 -3.86 -46.39
CA ALA A 789 -8.39 -3.00 -46.86
C ALA A 789 -8.09 -2.30 -48.21
N GLY A 790 -6.91 -2.53 -48.81
CA GLY A 790 -6.56 -2.06 -50.15
C GLY A 790 -5.98 -0.64 -50.19
N HIS A 791 -5.54 -0.08 -49.06
CA HIS A 791 -4.85 1.21 -49.04
C HIS A 791 -3.48 1.12 -49.72
N GLN A 792 -3.07 2.19 -50.41
CA GLN A 792 -1.76 2.29 -51.07
C GLN A 792 -0.76 3.08 -50.19
N ASN A 793 0.54 2.83 -50.40
CA ASN A 793 1.64 3.48 -49.67
C ASN A 793 1.56 3.31 -48.14
N VAL A 794 1.12 2.15 -47.65
CA VAL A 794 1.06 1.88 -46.21
C VAL A 794 2.48 1.69 -45.67
N PHE A 795 2.78 2.36 -44.56
CA PHE A 795 4.00 2.18 -43.80
C PHE A 795 3.66 1.47 -42.49
N ARG A 796 4.14 0.24 -42.34
CA ARG A 796 3.94 -0.62 -41.17
C ARG A 796 5.27 -0.89 -40.47
N LEU A 797 5.21 -1.23 -39.18
CA LEU A 797 6.36 -1.66 -38.40
C LEU A 797 6.73 -3.11 -38.74
N GLU A 798 8.02 -3.40 -38.88
CA GLU A 798 8.52 -4.77 -39.06
C GLU A 798 8.80 -5.46 -37.71
N ASP A 799 9.07 -6.77 -37.73
CA ASP A 799 9.37 -7.53 -36.51
C ASP A 799 10.62 -6.97 -35.80
N GLY A 800 10.51 -6.76 -34.48
CA GLY A 800 11.55 -6.11 -33.67
C GLY A 800 11.60 -4.57 -33.76
N GLU A 801 10.67 -3.93 -34.48
CA GLU A 801 10.56 -2.47 -34.57
C GLU A 801 9.39 -1.92 -33.73
N VAL A 802 9.58 -0.72 -33.18
CA VAL A 802 8.54 0.01 -32.42
C VAL A 802 8.51 1.48 -32.81
N PHE A 803 7.36 2.12 -32.62
CA PHE A 803 7.24 3.57 -32.72
C PHE A 803 6.86 4.18 -31.36
N ALA A 804 7.52 5.29 -31.01
CA ALA A 804 7.17 6.08 -29.84
C ALA A 804 7.45 7.57 -30.09
N CYS A 805 6.44 8.40 -29.82
CA CYS A 805 6.51 9.85 -29.93
C CYS A 805 6.09 10.48 -28.60
N ILE A 806 6.93 11.37 -28.07
CA ILE A 806 6.79 11.93 -26.72
C ILE A 806 6.46 13.40 -26.81
N GLN A 807 5.45 13.83 -26.07
CA GLN A 807 5.14 15.24 -25.86
C GLN A 807 4.79 15.43 -24.37
N GLN A 808 5.58 16.20 -23.63
CA GLN A 808 5.40 16.32 -22.17
C GLN A 808 4.38 17.41 -21.81
N GLU A 809 4.44 18.56 -22.49
CA GLU A 809 3.51 19.67 -22.35
C GLU A 809 2.85 20.04 -23.70
N PRO A 810 1.66 20.68 -23.69
CA PRO A 810 0.93 21.02 -24.93
C PRO A 810 1.71 21.83 -25.95
N ASP A 811 2.61 22.69 -25.48
CA ASP A 811 3.42 23.60 -26.30
C ASP A 811 4.76 22.99 -26.76
N ASP A 812 5.13 21.81 -26.27
CA ASP A 812 6.40 21.17 -26.61
C ASP A 812 6.35 20.62 -28.05
N GLU A 813 7.49 20.65 -28.75
CA GLU A 813 7.61 19.93 -30.01
C GLU A 813 7.63 18.41 -29.76
N PRO A 814 6.92 17.61 -30.58
CA PRO A 814 6.94 16.15 -30.43
C PRO A 814 8.32 15.55 -30.67
N GLN A 815 8.82 14.77 -29.71
CA GLN A 815 10.11 14.06 -29.78
C GLN A 815 9.91 12.62 -30.23
N TYR A 816 10.52 12.24 -31.35
CA TYR A 816 10.51 10.86 -31.85
C TYR A 816 11.68 10.06 -31.27
N ILE A 817 11.41 8.87 -30.74
CA ILE A 817 12.45 7.96 -30.22
C ILE A 817 13.03 7.17 -31.39
N GLU A 818 14.36 7.17 -31.52
CA GLU A 818 15.08 6.50 -32.61
C GLU A 818 16.25 5.67 -32.06
N GLY A 819 16.52 4.51 -32.67
CA GLY A 819 17.68 3.67 -32.38
C GLY A 819 17.35 2.45 -31.52
N ALA A 820 18.38 1.82 -30.96
CA ALA A 820 18.20 0.62 -30.13
C ALA A 820 17.68 0.99 -28.74
N VAL A 821 16.60 0.35 -28.31
CA VAL A 821 15.97 0.57 -27.00
C VAL A 821 15.72 -0.76 -26.29
N VAL A 822 15.66 -0.72 -24.96
CA VAL A 822 15.14 -1.83 -24.16
C VAL A 822 13.65 -1.60 -23.92
N ILE A 823 12.85 -2.64 -24.11
CA ILE A 823 11.42 -2.63 -23.79
C ILE A 823 11.11 -3.75 -22.78
N CYS A 824 10.34 -3.43 -21.75
CA CYS A 824 9.87 -4.42 -20.77
C CYS A 824 8.55 -3.97 -20.11
N ARG A 825 7.83 -4.93 -19.52
CA ARG A 825 6.61 -4.71 -18.74
C ARG A 825 6.85 -5.09 -17.29
N SER A 826 6.27 -4.34 -16.35
CA SER A 826 6.32 -4.67 -14.92
C SER A 826 5.11 -5.48 -14.48
N PRO A 827 5.26 -6.50 -13.62
CA PRO A 827 6.53 -6.96 -13.02
C PRO A 827 7.38 -7.77 -14.01
N VAL A 828 8.70 -7.57 -13.94
CA VAL A 828 9.68 -8.41 -14.65
C VAL A 828 9.94 -9.64 -13.78
N VAL A 829 9.59 -10.82 -14.27
CA VAL A 829 9.69 -12.09 -13.52
C VAL A 829 10.44 -13.17 -14.30
N HIS A 830 10.89 -12.91 -15.52
CA HIS A 830 11.80 -13.76 -16.29
C HIS A 830 12.86 -12.88 -16.97
N PRO A 831 14.11 -13.36 -17.17
CA PRO A 831 15.14 -12.54 -17.80
C PRO A 831 14.79 -12.16 -19.25
N GLY A 832 14.04 -13.02 -19.94
CA GLY A 832 13.46 -12.80 -21.26
C GLY A 832 12.28 -11.83 -21.30
N ASP A 833 11.79 -11.28 -20.19
CA ASP A 833 10.77 -10.22 -20.22
C ASP A 833 11.34 -8.86 -20.64
N VAL A 834 12.67 -8.78 -20.70
CA VAL A 834 13.43 -7.59 -21.09
C VAL A 834 13.97 -7.84 -22.48
N GLN A 835 13.38 -7.17 -23.48
CA GLN A 835 13.73 -7.35 -24.89
C GLN A 835 14.42 -6.11 -25.45
N ARG A 836 15.27 -6.32 -26.46
CA ARG A 836 15.93 -5.25 -27.21
C ARG A 836 15.21 -5.09 -28.54
N VAL A 837 14.75 -3.89 -28.83
CA VAL A 837 14.02 -3.55 -30.07
C VAL A 837 14.60 -2.28 -30.70
N ARG A 838 14.19 -1.98 -31.93
CA ARG A 838 14.58 -0.74 -32.63
C ARG A 838 13.41 0.23 -32.67
N ALA A 839 13.59 1.43 -32.13
CA ALA A 839 12.68 2.53 -32.34
C ALA A 839 12.97 3.19 -33.70
N ILE A 840 11.94 3.36 -34.53
CA ILE A 840 12.11 3.77 -35.94
C ILE A 840 12.31 5.28 -36.14
N GLY A 841 12.06 6.11 -35.12
CA GLY A 841 12.06 7.56 -35.27
C GLY A 841 10.81 8.11 -35.95
N LYS A 842 10.96 9.22 -36.68
CA LYS A 842 9.84 9.89 -37.37
C LYS A 842 9.40 9.06 -38.60
N PRO A 843 8.09 8.79 -38.81
CA PRO A 843 7.64 8.00 -39.94
C PRO A 843 7.92 8.71 -41.27
N PRO A 844 8.24 7.99 -42.36
CA PRO A 844 8.55 8.59 -43.66
C PRO A 844 7.42 9.48 -44.18
N ASP A 845 7.74 10.60 -44.85
CA ASP A 845 6.72 11.48 -45.43
C ASP A 845 5.96 10.79 -46.57
N GLY A 846 4.62 10.96 -46.62
CA GLY A 846 3.76 10.41 -47.67
C GLY A 846 3.30 8.96 -47.48
N GLY A 847 3.83 8.22 -46.50
CA GLY A 847 3.34 6.89 -46.13
C GLY A 847 2.10 6.94 -45.22
N LEU A 848 1.07 6.14 -45.53
CA LEU A 848 -0.10 5.96 -44.67
C LEU A 848 0.26 5.07 -43.48
N CYS A 849 0.11 5.57 -42.26
CA CYS A 849 0.32 4.78 -41.04
C CYS A 849 -0.56 5.33 -39.91
N LEU A 850 -1.08 4.45 -39.05
CA LEU A 850 -1.92 4.83 -37.91
C LEU A 850 -1.18 5.79 -36.98
N PHE A 851 0.09 5.51 -36.75
CA PHE A 851 0.84 6.07 -35.64
C PHE A 851 1.44 7.46 -35.89
N ARG A 852 1.23 8.06 -37.07
CA ARG A 852 1.85 9.34 -37.46
C ARG A 852 1.62 10.46 -36.44
N ASN A 853 0.38 10.54 -35.94
CA ASN A 853 -0.08 11.59 -35.03
C ASN A 853 -0.28 11.09 -33.59
N LEU A 854 0.06 9.83 -33.31
CA LEU A 854 -0.05 9.28 -31.97
C LEU A 854 1.11 9.77 -31.10
N LYS A 855 0.77 10.22 -29.90
CA LYS A 855 1.68 10.79 -28.92
C LYS A 855 1.49 10.09 -27.58
N ASN A 856 2.56 9.99 -26.81
CA ASN A 856 2.60 9.41 -25.47
C ASN A 856 2.10 7.96 -25.40
N VAL A 857 2.29 7.21 -26.49
CA VAL A 857 2.03 5.77 -26.63
C VAL A 857 3.25 5.07 -27.23
N VAL A 858 3.36 3.77 -27.04
CA VAL A 858 4.26 2.90 -27.80
C VAL A 858 3.43 2.03 -28.74
N VAL A 859 3.80 2.02 -30.00
CA VAL A 859 3.12 1.23 -31.03
C VAL A 859 3.96 0.00 -31.29
N LEU A 860 3.34 -1.17 -31.10
CA LEU A 860 3.97 -2.47 -31.27
C LEU A 860 3.65 -3.02 -32.67
N PRO A 861 4.57 -3.82 -33.26
CA PRO A 861 4.38 -4.34 -34.60
C PRO A 861 3.27 -5.40 -34.60
N SER A 862 2.47 -5.41 -35.66
CA SER A 862 1.39 -6.39 -35.87
C SER A 862 1.78 -7.49 -36.87
N VAL A 863 3.08 -7.78 -36.94
CA VAL A 863 3.69 -8.78 -37.82
C VAL A 863 4.72 -9.59 -37.04
N GLY A 864 5.07 -10.77 -37.56
CA GLY A 864 6.01 -11.70 -36.93
C GLY A 864 5.36 -13.02 -36.53
N GLN A 865 6.09 -13.87 -35.80
CA GLN A 865 5.58 -15.16 -35.33
C GLN A 865 4.84 -15.10 -33.99
N ARG A 866 5.20 -14.13 -33.13
CA ARG A 866 4.65 -13.94 -31.79
C ARG A 866 4.56 -12.44 -31.50
N SER A 867 3.46 -11.99 -30.91
CA SER A 867 3.27 -10.57 -30.59
C SER A 867 4.28 -10.10 -29.55
N LEU A 868 4.85 -8.92 -29.75
CA LEU A 868 5.85 -8.34 -28.83
C LEU A 868 5.26 -8.16 -27.42
N ALA A 869 3.98 -7.78 -27.29
CA ALA A 869 3.29 -7.70 -25.99
C ALA A 869 3.40 -9.01 -25.19
N SER A 870 3.10 -10.15 -25.83
CA SER A 870 3.15 -11.48 -25.19
C SER A 870 4.56 -11.90 -24.78
N CYS A 871 5.61 -11.35 -25.42
CA CYS A 871 7.01 -11.58 -25.06
C CYS A 871 7.42 -10.84 -23.77
N LEU A 872 6.65 -9.84 -23.33
CA LEU A 872 6.98 -8.95 -22.21
C LEU A 872 6.17 -9.32 -20.98
N GLY A 873 6.58 -10.43 -20.33
CA GLY A 873 5.90 -10.94 -19.14
C GLY A 873 4.50 -11.52 -19.43
N GLY A 874 4.22 -11.97 -20.66
CA GLY A 874 2.89 -12.45 -21.06
C GLY A 874 1.84 -11.33 -21.13
N GLY A 875 2.24 -10.12 -21.56
CA GLY A 875 1.36 -8.96 -21.63
C GLY A 875 0.43 -8.95 -22.84
N ASP A 876 -0.48 -7.98 -22.84
CA ASP A 876 -1.44 -7.70 -23.91
C ASP A 876 -1.52 -6.18 -24.18
N LEU A 877 -2.51 -5.72 -24.93
CA LEU A 877 -2.73 -4.29 -25.22
C LEU A 877 -4.00 -3.76 -24.52
N ASP A 878 -4.46 -4.42 -23.44
CA ASP A 878 -5.70 -4.07 -22.74
C ASP A 878 -5.56 -2.90 -21.73
N GLY A 879 -4.39 -2.24 -21.74
CA GLY A 879 -4.02 -1.15 -20.82
C GLY A 879 -2.62 -1.29 -20.22
N ASP A 880 -1.83 -2.27 -20.66
CA ASP A 880 -0.47 -2.51 -20.21
C ASP A 880 0.47 -1.33 -20.47
N LEU A 881 1.38 -1.10 -19.51
CA LEU A 881 2.41 -0.06 -19.58
C LEU A 881 3.79 -0.66 -19.80
N TYR A 882 4.47 -0.13 -20.80
CA TYR A 882 5.77 -0.57 -21.28
C TYR A 882 6.83 0.47 -20.93
N SER A 883 7.90 0.02 -20.28
CA SER A 883 9.09 0.82 -20.04
C SER A 883 9.95 0.79 -21.31
N VAL A 884 10.11 1.93 -21.96
CA VAL A 884 10.97 2.13 -23.13
C VAL A 884 12.23 2.86 -22.66
N ILE A 885 13.33 2.12 -22.54
CA ILE A 885 14.61 2.60 -22.02
C ILE A 885 15.56 2.87 -23.18
N THR A 886 15.98 4.12 -23.28
CA THR A 886 16.85 4.65 -24.34
C THR A 886 18.32 4.73 -23.91
N ASP A 887 18.60 4.61 -22.61
CA ASP A 887 19.97 4.67 -22.09
C ASP A 887 20.78 3.45 -22.55
N SER A 888 21.74 3.71 -23.44
CA SER A 888 22.60 2.68 -24.01
C SER A 888 23.41 1.89 -22.97
N ALA A 889 23.69 2.46 -21.80
CA ALA A 889 24.42 1.78 -20.73
C ALA A 889 23.58 0.69 -20.04
N LEU A 890 22.25 0.73 -20.20
CA LEU A 890 21.30 -0.27 -19.69
C LEU A 890 20.92 -1.33 -20.73
N LEU A 891 21.46 -1.27 -21.96
CA LEU A 891 21.22 -2.29 -22.98
C LEU A 891 21.89 -3.61 -22.54
N PRO A 892 21.13 -4.71 -22.34
CA PRO A 892 21.72 -5.99 -21.97
C PRO A 892 22.57 -6.53 -23.13
N THR A 893 23.77 -7.00 -22.81
CA THR A 893 24.72 -7.57 -23.78
C THR A 893 24.36 -9.00 -24.15
N ARG A 894 23.85 -9.77 -23.17
CA ARG A 894 23.43 -11.15 -23.35
C ARG A 894 21.97 -11.23 -23.78
N HIS A 895 21.69 -11.89 -24.90
CA HIS A 895 20.33 -12.23 -25.35
C HIS A 895 19.75 -13.40 -24.54
N VAL A 896 18.45 -13.33 -24.24
CA VAL A 896 17.66 -14.40 -23.62
C VAL A 896 16.29 -14.39 -24.26
N ASP A 897 15.84 -15.56 -24.71
CA ASP A 897 14.54 -15.69 -25.35
C ASP A 897 13.39 -15.40 -24.35
N PRO A 898 12.28 -14.79 -24.83
CA PRO A 898 11.08 -14.61 -24.03
C PRO A 898 10.59 -15.93 -23.43
N ALA A 899 10.02 -15.88 -22.23
CA ALA A 899 9.39 -17.06 -21.66
C ALA A 899 8.10 -17.42 -22.42
N ASP A 900 7.76 -18.71 -22.46
CA ASP A 900 6.58 -19.20 -23.17
C ASP A 900 5.27 -18.85 -22.47
N TYR A 901 5.29 -18.58 -21.16
CA TYR A 901 4.12 -18.22 -20.33
C TYR A 901 2.86 -19.05 -20.63
N THR A 902 3.01 -20.37 -20.73
CA THR A 902 1.90 -21.25 -21.11
C THR A 902 0.77 -21.19 -20.08
N PRO A 903 -0.47 -20.81 -20.48
CA PRO A 903 -1.59 -20.74 -19.55
C PRO A 903 -1.95 -22.10 -18.96
N VAL A 904 -2.31 -22.14 -17.67
CA VAL A 904 -2.68 -23.38 -16.94
C VAL A 904 -4.13 -23.83 -17.24
N GLY A 905 -4.84 -23.14 -18.13
CA GLY A 905 -6.26 -23.35 -18.42
C GLY A 905 -7.18 -22.64 -17.42
N THR A 906 -8.50 -22.88 -17.51
CA THR A 906 -9.51 -22.33 -16.59
C THR A 906 -10.24 -23.46 -15.90
N ARG A 907 -10.50 -23.31 -14.59
CA ARG A 907 -11.35 -24.26 -13.84
C ARG A 907 -12.78 -24.19 -14.34
N ASP A 908 -13.30 -25.31 -14.84
CA ASP A 908 -14.66 -25.46 -15.37
C ASP A 908 -15.47 -26.37 -14.45
N LEU A 909 -16.75 -26.06 -14.28
CA LEU A 909 -17.72 -26.88 -13.55
C LEU A 909 -18.60 -27.64 -14.53
N GLU A 910 -19.01 -28.86 -14.16
CA GLU A 910 -19.98 -29.65 -14.94
C GLU A 910 -21.43 -29.12 -14.84
N ARG A 911 -21.62 -27.97 -14.17
CA ARG A 911 -22.90 -27.27 -13.96
C ARG A 911 -22.71 -25.76 -14.04
N GLU A 912 -23.81 -25.01 -14.12
CA GLU A 912 -23.77 -23.56 -13.97
C GLU A 912 -23.25 -23.17 -12.57
N SER A 913 -22.38 -22.14 -12.53
CA SER A 913 -21.86 -21.57 -11.30
C SER A 913 -22.95 -20.79 -10.57
N THR A 914 -23.03 -20.99 -9.27
CA THR A 914 -23.84 -20.18 -8.34
C THR A 914 -23.00 -19.03 -7.78
N ILE A 915 -23.64 -18.10 -7.07
CA ILE A 915 -22.93 -17.05 -6.33
C ILE A 915 -22.09 -17.63 -5.19
N GLU A 916 -22.50 -18.75 -4.59
CA GLU A 916 -21.70 -19.41 -3.57
C GLU A 916 -20.37 -19.93 -4.11
N ASP A 917 -20.33 -20.42 -5.36
CA ASP A 917 -19.10 -20.84 -6.02
C ASP A 917 -18.14 -19.64 -6.23
N ILE A 918 -18.68 -18.44 -6.48
CA ILE A 918 -17.90 -17.20 -6.54
C ILE A 918 -17.36 -16.83 -5.15
N CYS A 919 -18.18 -16.96 -4.10
CA CYS A 919 -17.75 -16.73 -2.73
C CYS A 919 -16.60 -17.68 -2.34
N ASP A 920 -16.70 -18.96 -2.72
CA ASP A 920 -15.65 -19.96 -2.50
C ASP A 920 -14.39 -19.61 -3.29
N PHE A 921 -14.52 -19.12 -4.53
CA PHE A 921 -13.40 -18.61 -5.30
C PHE A 921 -12.72 -17.40 -4.63
N VAL A 922 -13.46 -16.45 -4.05
CA VAL A 922 -12.88 -15.31 -3.32
C VAL A 922 -12.09 -15.77 -2.09
N VAL A 923 -12.60 -16.77 -1.35
CA VAL A 923 -11.92 -17.39 -0.20
C VAL A 923 -10.62 -18.06 -0.64
N GLU A 924 -10.67 -18.84 -1.72
CA GLU A 924 -9.50 -19.48 -2.32
C GLU A 924 -8.48 -18.43 -2.79
N TYR A 925 -8.97 -17.33 -3.37
CA TYR A 925 -8.16 -16.22 -3.88
C TYR A 925 -7.31 -15.59 -2.78
N ILE A 926 -7.97 -15.23 -1.68
CA ILE A 926 -7.33 -14.63 -0.50
C ILE A 926 -6.28 -15.56 0.11
N ASN A 927 -6.47 -16.88 0.03
CA ASN A 927 -5.52 -17.85 0.59
C ASN A 927 -4.24 -18.00 -0.24
N SER A 928 -4.27 -17.68 -1.55
CA SER A 928 -3.22 -18.09 -2.51
C SER A 928 -2.48 -16.93 -3.22
N ASP A 929 -2.75 -15.66 -2.88
CA ASP A 929 -2.14 -14.45 -3.50
C ASP A 929 -0.65 -14.25 -3.10
N VAL A 930 0.32 -14.88 -3.81
CA VAL A 930 1.78 -14.76 -3.54
C VAL A 930 2.65 -14.70 -4.83
N LEU A 931 3.72 -13.87 -4.85
CA LEU A 931 4.65 -13.66 -6.00
C LEU A 931 6.14 -13.54 -5.57
N GLU A 932 7.12 -14.32 -6.11
CA GLU A 932 8.61 -14.16 -5.97
C GLU A 932 9.46 -14.66 -7.20
N GLY A 933 10.73 -14.21 -7.40
CA GLY A 933 11.45 -14.12 -8.72
C GLY A 933 12.74 -14.95 -9.01
N THR A 934 13.63 -14.39 -9.88
CA THR A 934 14.57 -14.91 -10.93
C THR A 934 16.07 -14.97 -10.54
N LEU A 935 16.94 -15.95 -10.85
CA LEU A 935 17.38 -16.54 -12.13
C LEU A 935 17.87 -18.01 -12.00
N ASP A 936 17.86 -18.52 -10.77
CA ASP A 936 18.13 -19.91 -10.42
C ASP A 936 17.10 -20.88 -11.06
N PRO A 937 17.38 -22.17 -11.29
CA PRO A 937 16.35 -23.14 -11.67
C PRO A 937 15.14 -23.12 -10.71
N GLU A 938 15.37 -22.93 -9.42
CA GLU A 938 14.31 -22.70 -8.43
C GLU A 938 13.56 -21.38 -8.69
N CYS A 939 14.28 -20.34 -9.10
CA CYS A 939 13.71 -19.05 -9.44
C CYS A 939 12.92 -19.04 -10.77
N LEU A 940 13.30 -19.86 -11.76
CA LEU A 940 12.50 -20.07 -12.97
C LEU A 940 11.20 -20.82 -12.64
N THR A 941 11.29 -21.79 -11.72
CA THR A 941 10.09 -22.42 -11.14
C THR A 941 9.22 -21.36 -10.44
N LEU A 942 9.82 -20.47 -9.64
CA LEU A 942 9.11 -19.35 -9.01
C LEU A 942 8.52 -18.36 -10.02
N ALA A 943 9.19 -18.10 -11.15
CA ALA A 943 8.69 -17.26 -12.24
C ALA A 943 7.43 -17.86 -12.89
N GLN A 944 7.43 -19.17 -13.15
CA GLN A 944 6.26 -19.89 -13.65
C GLN A 944 5.11 -19.82 -12.64
N LEU A 945 5.39 -20.05 -11.35
CA LEU A 945 4.40 -19.90 -10.29
C LEU A 945 3.89 -18.45 -10.18
N CYS A 946 4.75 -17.45 -10.38
CA CYS A 946 4.34 -16.04 -10.42
C CYS A 946 3.36 -15.76 -11.54
N SER A 947 3.65 -16.22 -12.76
CA SER A 947 2.74 -16.06 -13.90
C SER A 947 1.39 -16.67 -13.60
N GLN A 948 1.37 -17.89 -13.04
CA GLN A 948 0.14 -18.55 -12.63
C GLN A 948 -0.63 -17.74 -11.57
N ALA A 949 0.07 -17.16 -10.58
CA ALA A 949 -0.54 -16.33 -9.54
C ALA A 949 -1.11 -15.01 -10.10
N VAL A 950 -0.49 -14.39 -11.11
CA VAL A 950 -1.00 -13.18 -11.78
C VAL A 950 -2.31 -13.48 -12.52
N ASP A 951 -2.41 -14.65 -13.15
CA ASP A 951 -3.59 -15.06 -13.90
C ASP A 951 -4.65 -15.76 -13.05
N TYR A 952 -4.34 -16.10 -11.80
CA TYR A 952 -5.24 -16.75 -10.89
C TYR A 952 -6.61 -16.03 -10.74
N PRO A 953 -6.70 -14.69 -10.61
CA PRO A 953 -7.99 -13.98 -10.61
C PRO A 953 -8.89 -14.31 -11.80
N LYS A 954 -8.31 -14.61 -12.97
CA LYS A 954 -9.02 -14.89 -14.23
C LYS A 954 -9.26 -16.38 -14.45
N ASN A 955 -8.32 -17.23 -14.04
CA ASN A 955 -8.30 -18.65 -14.39
C ASN A 955 -8.80 -19.57 -13.27
N GLY A 956 -8.78 -19.14 -12.01
CA GLY A 956 -9.30 -19.91 -10.88
C GLY A 956 -8.44 -21.09 -10.43
N ILE A 957 -7.16 -21.12 -10.81
CA ILE A 957 -6.20 -22.18 -10.42
C ILE A 957 -5.11 -21.56 -9.52
N PRO A 958 -5.09 -21.84 -8.20
CA PRO A 958 -4.14 -21.26 -7.26
C PRO A 958 -2.75 -21.90 -7.36
N VAL A 959 -1.75 -21.18 -6.86
CA VAL A 959 -0.40 -21.71 -6.64
C VAL A 959 -0.32 -22.41 -5.28
N ASP A 960 0.21 -23.63 -5.24
CA ASP A 960 0.55 -24.29 -3.98
C ASP A 960 1.89 -23.75 -3.44
N ILE A 961 1.82 -22.74 -2.58
CA ILE A 961 2.99 -22.14 -1.94
C ILE A 961 3.82 -23.14 -1.12
N TYR A 962 3.22 -24.24 -0.67
CA TYR A 962 3.95 -25.24 0.11
C TYR A 962 4.87 -26.07 -0.77
N ASN A 963 4.73 -26.04 -2.09
CA ASN A 963 5.67 -26.65 -3.02
C ASN A 963 6.67 -25.63 -3.59
N SER A 964 6.62 -24.37 -3.14
CA SER A 964 7.60 -23.36 -3.55
C SER A 964 9.01 -23.72 -3.04
N PRO A 965 10.05 -23.39 -3.83
CA PRO A 965 11.44 -23.50 -3.40
C PRO A 965 11.70 -22.87 -2.02
N ARG A 966 12.62 -23.45 -1.25
CA ARG A 966 12.92 -22.98 0.10
C ARG A 966 14.02 -21.94 0.08
N TRP A 967 13.93 -20.97 0.99
CA TRP A 967 15.02 -20.04 1.29
C TRP A 967 16.33 -20.78 1.54
N LEU A 968 17.33 -20.52 0.71
CA LEU A 968 18.69 -21.03 0.90
C LEU A 968 19.41 -20.32 2.05
N ILE A 969 18.97 -19.10 2.39
CA ILE A 969 19.54 -18.24 3.44
C ILE A 969 18.44 -17.96 4.46
N PRO A 970 18.63 -18.26 5.76
CA PRO A 970 17.65 -17.89 6.80
C PRO A 970 17.60 -16.38 7.06
N TYR A 971 18.64 -15.66 6.62
CA TYR A 971 18.77 -14.20 6.75
C TYR A 971 18.38 -13.50 5.45
N LYS A 972 17.74 -12.34 5.59
CA LYS A 972 17.38 -11.52 4.43
C LYS A 972 18.57 -10.62 4.03
N PRO A 973 18.75 -10.28 2.74
CA PRO A 973 19.72 -9.26 2.39
C PRO A 973 19.31 -7.91 3.00
N ASP A 974 20.29 -7.07 3.30
CA ASP A 974 20.11 -5.74 3.90
C ASP A 974 19.15 -4.84 3.14
N TRP A 975 19.11 -4.91 1.81
CA TRP A 975 18.14 -4.17 1.01
C TRP A 975 16.68 -4.64 1.18
N LYS A 976 16.44 -5.83 1.75
CA LYS A 976 15.09 -6.28 2.20
C LYS A 976 14.74 -5.79 3.61
N LYS A 977 15.60 -5.01 4.27
CA LYS A 977 15.31 -4.39 5.56
C LYS A 977 14.05 -3.53 5.45
N SER A 978 12.99 -4.02 6.09
CA SER A 978 11.72 -3.34 6.28
C SER A 978 11.95 -2.05 7.06
N GLU A 979 11.01 -1.12 6.97
CA GLU A 979 10.92 0.03 7.86
C GLU A 979 10.50 -0.44 9.28
N GLU A 980 11.19 -1.43 9.84
CA GLU A 980 10.94 -1.91 11.20
C GLU A 980 11.50 -0.91 12.22
N THR A 981 10.76 -0.68 13.30
CA THR A 981 11.12 0.26 14.37
C THR A 981 12.32 -0.23 15.19
N SER A 982 12.62 -1.55 15.17
CA SER A 982 13.76 -2.15 15.88
C SER A 982 14.28 -3.40 15.14
N PRO A 983 14.96 -3.22 14.00
CA PRO A 983 15.53 -4.34 13.26
C PRO A 983 16.74 -4.88 14.03
N ARG A 984 16.84 -6.21 14.18
CA ARG A 984 17.99 -6.83 14.86
C ARG A 984 19.15 -6.92 13.89
N SER A 985 20.38 -6.81 14.39
CA SER A 985 21.59 -7.05 13.60
C SER A 985 21.61 -8.45 12.99
N THR A 986 20.98 -9.42 13.66
CA THR A 986 20.88 -10.83 13.23
C THR A 986 19.83 -11.08 12.14
N ASP A 987 18.97 -10.11 11.79
CA ASP A 987 17.88 -10.35 10.83
C ASP A 987 18.34 -10.22 9.36
N TYR A 988 19.48 -9.56 9.13
CA TYR A 988 19.96 -9.18 7.80
C TYR A 988 21.45 -9.41 7.59
N TYR A 989 21.86 -9.65 6.33
CA TYR A 989 23.27 -9.67 5.92
C TYR A 989 23.56 -8.58 4.87
N GLU A 990 24.78 -8.09 4.82
CA GLU A 990 25.19 -7.10 3.81
C GLU A 990 25.31 -7.74 2.41
N SER A 991 24.46 -7.34 1.47
CA SER A 991 24.54 -7.83 0.09
C SER A 991 25.63 -7.12 -0.70
N ALA A 992 26.47 -7.90 -1.41
CA ALA A 992 27.50 -7.39 -2.32
C ALA A 992 26.98 -7.05 -3.74
N ARG A 993 25.74 -7.46 -4.09
CA ARG A 993 25.08 -7.12 -5.36
C ARG A 993 24.67 -5.65 -5.43
N ALA A 994 24.39 -5.15 -6.65
CA ALA A 994 23.95 -3.77 -6.91
C ALA A 994 22.91 -3.25 -5.92
N LEU A 995 21.85 -4.02 -5.66
CA LEU A 995 20.77 -3.61 -4.75
C LEU A 995 21.21 -3.37 -3.31
N GLY A 996 22.21 -4.10 -2.81
CA GLY A 996 22.73 -3.90 -1.45
C GLY A 996 23.42 -2.54 -1.34
N GLU A 997 24.32 -2.25 -2.28
CA GLU A 997 25.05 -0.99 -2.30
C GLU A 997 24.11 0.21 -2.54
N LEU A 998 23.19 0.08 -3.50
CA LEU A 998 22.14 1.07 -3.74
C LEU A 998 21.31 1.37 -2.48
N PHE A 999 21.00 0.35 -1.67
CA PHE A 999 20.26 0.55 -0.42
C PHE A 999 21.08 1.31 0.64
N ARG A 1000 22.38 1.00 0.74
CA ARG A 1000 23.29 1.62 1.72
C ARG A 1000 23.67 3.05 1.37
N ASN A 1001 23.75 3.37 0.07
CA ASN A 1001 24.10 4.71 -0.44
C ASN A 1001 23.03 5.77 -0.18
N VAL A 1002 21.77 5.38 0.05
CA VAL A 1002 20.68 6.34 0.35
C VAL A 1002 20.47 6.46 1.85
N ARG A 1003 20.67 7.67 2.39
CA ARG A 1003 20.31 8.03 3.76
C ARG A 1003 18.99 8.79 3.77
N LEU A 1004 18.07 8.37 4.63
CA LEU A 1004 16.82 9.10 4.84
C LEU A 1004 17.11 10.32 5.72
N LEU A 1005 16.40 11.40 5.47
CA LEU A 1005 16.46 12.58 6.32
C LEU A 1005 15.81 12.24 7.67
N GLU A 1006 16.44 12.66 8.76
CA GLU A 1006 15.84 12.55 10.09
C GLU A 1006 14.52 13.33 10.10
N LYS A 1007 13.52 12.82 10.84
CA LYS A 1007 12.31 13.60 11.05
C LYS A 1007 12.70 14.83 11.86
N ASP A 1008 12.56 16.03 11.27
CA ASP A 1008 12.66 17.26 12.05
C ASP A 1008 11.80 17.12 13.30
N GLN A 1009 12.38 17.40 14.47
CA GLN A 1009 11.64 17.39 15.72
C GLN A 1009 10.46 18.36 15.55
N MET A 1010 9.24 17.86 15.77
CA MET A 1010 8.03 18.67 15.66
C MET A 1010 8.21 19.93 16.50
N PRO A 1011 7.98 21.15 15.97
CA PRO A 1011 7.78 22.27 16.85
C PRO A 1011 6.59 21.94 17.75
N SER A 1012 6.71 22.15 19.07
CA SER A 1012 5.49 22.22 19.89
C SER A 1012 4.68 23.37 19.29
N TYR A 1013 3.49 23.06 18.78
CA TYR A 1013 2.49 24.10 18.60
C TYR A 1013 2.15 24.54 20.03
N ASP A 1014 2.92 25.49 20.55
CA ASP A 1014 2.68 26.05 21.86
C ASP A 1014 1.28 26.65 21.83
N THR A 1015 0.33 25.94 22.42
CA THR A 1015 -1.02 26.46 22.68
C THR A 1015 -0.99 27.64 23.65
N ASN A 1016 0.18 27.91 24.27
CA ASN A 1016 0.40 28.95 25.28
C ASN A 1016 1.60 29.89 25.00
N GLY A 1017 1.97 30.14 23.74
CA GLY A 1017 3.17 30.94 23.40
C GLY A 1017 2.90 32.40 22.99
N ASN A 1018 3.15 33.33 23.93
CA ASN A 1018 3.45 34.77 23.80
C ASN A 1018 2.88 35.64 22.64
N ASN A 1019 2.09 36.63 23.05
CA ASN A 1019 1.45 37.69 22.26
C ASN A 1019 2.43 38.73 21.68
N SER A 1020 2.99 38.49 20.50
CA SER A 1020 3.19 39.57 19.54
C SER A 1020 2.36 39.25 18.30
N ARG A 1021 1.20 39.91 18.13
CA ARG A 1021 0.41 39.79 16.90
C ARG A 1021 1.33 40.16 15.73
N PRO A 1022 1.66 39.22 14.82
CA PRO A 1022 2.47 39.55 13.66
C PRO A 1022 1.78 40.68 12.90
N ARG A 1023 2.55 41.66 12.43
CA ARG A 1023 1.96 42.78 11.66
C ARG A 1023 1.22 42.19 10.45
N PRO A 1024 -0.06 42.54 10.23
CA PRO A 1024 -0.83 42.02 9.11
C PRO A 1024 -0.09 42.22 7.79
N LEU A 1025 -0.07 41.19 6.94
CA LEU A 1025 0.46 41.25 5.56
C LEU A 1025 1.92 41.73 5.45
N SER A 1026 2.73 41.52 6.50
CA SER A 1026 4.14 41.92 6.53
C SER A 1026 5.12 40.87 6.00
N ASP A 1027 4.63 39.67 5.64
CA ASP A 1027 5.47 38.61 5.10
C ASP A 1027 5.89 38.88 3.64
N ASN A 1028 6.98 38.25 3.21
CA ASN A 1028 7.59 38.51 1.90
C ASN A 1028 6.66 38.19 0.73
N ILE A 1029 5.77 37.20 0.86
CA ILE A 1029 4.80 36.86 -0.19
C ILE A 1029 3.74 37.97 -0.28
N SER A 1030 3.21 38.43 0.86
CA SER A 1030 2.27 39.56 0.89
C SER A 1030 2.87 40.85 0.33
N GLN A 1031 4.16 41.11 0.57
CA GLN A 1031 4.85 42.27 -0.01
C GLN A 1031 5.07 42.13 -1.52
N ALA A 1032 5.42 40.93 -2.00
CA ALA A 1032 5.54 40.67 -3.45
C ALA A 1032 4.21 40.83 -4.19
N LEU A 1033 3.09 40.47 -3.55
CA LEU A 1033 1.74 40.61 -4.12
C LEU A 1033 1.18 42.03 -4.06
N LYS A 1034 1.81 42.94 -3.32
CA LYS A 1034 1.23 44.25 -3.00
C LYS A 1034 0.87 45.08 -4.21
N SER A 1035 1.73 45.17 -5.22
CA SER A 1035 1.45 45.90 -6.46
C SER A 1035 0.23 45.31 -7.17
N TYR A 1036 0.26 44.00 -7.44
CA TYR A 1036 -0.79 43.29 -8.16
C TYR A 1036 -2.17 43.40 -7.49
N ILE A 1037 -2.24 43.23 -6.16
CA ILE A 1037 -3.49 43.37 -5.41
C ILE A 1037 -3.98 44.82 -5.40
N THR A 1038 -3.08 45.78 -5.25
CA THR A 1038 -3.43 47.21 -5.26
C THR A 1038 -3.92 47.67 -6.64
N ASP A 1039 -3.35 47.16 -7.72
CA ASP A 1039 -3.77 47.50 -9.09
C ASP A 1039 -5.19 47.01 -9.39
N VAL A 1040 -5.59 45.87 -8.83
CA VAL A 1040 -6.91 45.27 -9.06
C VAL A 1040 -7.98 45.76 -8.07
N LEU A 1041 -7.65 45.89 -6.78
CA LEU A 1041 -8.59 46.23 -5.70
C LEU A 1041 -8.48 47.68 -5.19
N GLY A 1042 -7.47 48.43 -5.62
CA GLY A 1042 -7.16 49.78 -5.13
C GLY A 1042 -6.38 49.79 -3.81
N GLN A 1043 -5.80 50.94 -3.43
CA GLN A 1043 -4.99 51.09 -2.20
C GLN A 1043 -5.76 50.77 -0.91
N SER A 1044 -7.06 51.05 -0.87
CA SER A 1044 -7.93 50.71 0.27
C SER A 1044 -8.30 49.23 0.34
N GLY A 1045 -8.12 48.48 -0.75
CA GLY A 1045 -8.42 47.05 -0.83
C GLY A 1045 -7.27 46.13 -0.41
N PHE A 1046 -6.05 46.66 -0.26
CA PHE A 1046 -4.89 45.88 0.21
C PHE A 1046 -4.94 45.59 1.71
N TYR A 1047 -5.36 46.56 2.53
CA TYR A 1047 -5.50 46.38 3.98
C TYR A 1047 -6.93 45.99 4.33
N ASN A 1048 -7.11 44.79 4.86
CA ASN A 1048 -8.43 44.28 5.24
C ASN A 1048 -8.86 44.80 6.60
N LYS A 1049 -10.16 45.07 6.77
CA LYS A 1049 -10.74 45.38 8.07
C LYS A 1049 -10.80 44.13 8.94
N ASP A 1050 -10.55 44.28 10.23
CA ASP A 1050 -10.54 43.15 11.17
C ASP A 1050 -11.86 42.36 11.19
N ALA A 1051 -13.00 43.04 11.03
CA ALA A 1051 -14.31 42.40 10.96
C ALA A 1051 -14.46 41.48 9.73
N ASP A 1052 -13.97 41.93 8.57
CA ASP A 1052 -14.06 41.19 7.30
C ASP A 1052 -13.13 39.97 7.34
N VAL A 1053 -11.95 40.11 7.96
CA VAL A 1053 -11.03 38.98 8.17
C VAL A 1053 -11.64 37.97 9.15
N ALA A 1054 -12.26 38.43 10.23
CA ALA A 1054 -12.92 37.56 11.22
C ALA A 1054 -14.07 36.74 10.61
N ALA A 1055 -14.71 37.24 9.54
CA ALA A 1055 -15.75 36.51 8.82
C ALA A 1055 -15.25 35.21 8.14
N MET A 1056 -13.93 35.03 7.96
CA MET A 1056 -13.34 33.80 7.44
C MET A 1056 -13.23 32.67 8.49
N ALA A 1057 -13.47 32.97 9.76
CA ALA A 1057 -13.28 32.00 10.84
C ALA A 1057 -14.15 30.72 10.71
N PRO A 1058 -15.44 30.78 10.31
CA PRO A 1058 -16.25 29.57 10.10
C PRO A 1058 -15.70 28.68 8.98
N LEU A 1059 -15.30 29.28 7.85
CA LEU A 1059 -14.71 28.54 6.73
C LEU A 1059 -13.40 27.84 7.12
N PHE A 1060 -12.54 28.55 7.87
CA PHE A 1060 -11.31 27.97 8.40
C PHE A 1060 -11.57 26.83 9.41
N ARG A 1061 -12.55 27.00 10.32
CA ARG A 1061 -12.92 25.95 11.28
C ARG A 1061 -13.34 24.67 10.56
N GLY A 1062 -14.25 24.78 9.60
CA GLY A 1062 -14.69 23.65 8.78
C GLY A 1062 -13.52 22.95 8.07
N TYR A 1063 -12.61 23.73 7.46
CA TYR A 1063 -11.41 23.19 6.84
C TYR A 1063 -10.53 22.40 7.82
N VAL A 1064 -10.25 22.97 9.00
CA VAL A 1064 -9.39 22.35 10.01
C VAL A 1064 -10.01 21.07 10.58
N GLU A 1065 -11.33 21.02 10.74
CA GLU A 1065 -12.04 19.85 11.22
C GLU A 1065 -11.90 18.67 10.24
N GLU A 1066 -12.17 18.90 8.96
CA GLU A 1066 -11.98 17.86 7.94
C GLU A 1066 -10.51 17.51 7.73
N LEU A 1067 -9.59 18.47 7.84
CA LEU A 1067 -8.16 18.18 7.79
C LEU A 1067 -7.73 17.26 8.94
N LYS A 1068 -8.21 17.51 10.16
CA LYS A 1068 -7.95 16.63 11.32
C LYS A 1068 -8.56 15.24 11.11
N TYR A 1069 -9.77 15.16 10.55
CA TYR A 1069 -10.38 13.88 10.19
C TYR A 1069 -9.52 13.09 9.20
N ILE A 1070 -9.03 13.75 8.14
CA ILE A 1070 -8.14 13.15 7.15
C ILE A 1070 -6.84 12.66 7.82
N CYS A 1071 -6.24 13.45 8.71
CA CYS A 1071 -5.02 13.08 9.43
C CYS A 1071 -5.19 11.84 10.33
N LEU A 1072 -6.36 11.71 10.97
CA LEU A 1072 -6.71 10.60 11.86
C LEU A 1072 -7.11 9.33 11.10
N THR A 1073 -7.79 9.50 9.98
CA THR A 1073 -8.39 8.41 9.21
C THR A 1073 -7.35 7.65 8.38
N HIS A 1074 -6.38 8.38 7.83
CA HIS A 1074 -5.39 7.82 6.91
C HIS A 1074 -4.05 7.52 7.57
N SER A 1075 -3.96 7.58 8.90
CA SER A 1075 -2.81 7.06 9.63
C SER A 1075 -2.69 5.54 9.48
N LEU A 1076 -1.46 5.01 9.46
CA LEU A 1076 -1.24 3.56 9.29
C LEU A 1076 -1.58 2.75 10.53
N PHE A 1077 -1.54 3.39 11.71
CA PHE A 1077 -1.82 2.77 13.00
C PHE A 1077 -2.85 3.62 13.76
N ASP A 1078 -3.62 2.99 14.64
CA ASP A 1078 -4.61 3.66 15.48
C ASP A 1078 -3.97 4.26 16.76
N SER A 1079 -2.72 4.72 16.68
CA SER A 1079 -2.03 5.32 17.82
C SER A 1079 -2.12 6.86 17.79
N PRO A 1080 -2.24 7.53 18.95
CA PRO A 1080 -2.20 8.99 19.01
C PRO A 1080 -0.92 9.59 18.42
N ASP A 1081 0.20 8.85 18.52
CA ASP A 1081 1.52 9.28 18.07
C ASP A 1081 1.79 9.02 16.57
N SER A 1082 0.89 8.30 15.87
CA SER A 1082 1.04 7.94 14.45
C SER A 1082 0.18 8.78 13.51
N ARG A 1083 -0.37 9.90 13.98
CA ARG A 1083 -1.20 10.78 13.17
C ARG A 1083 -0.41 11.45 12.08
N LEU A 1084 -1.07 11.69 10.95
CA LEU A 1084 -0.47 12.49 9.90
C LEU A 1084 -0.37 13.95 10.34
N VAL A 1085 0.74 14.60 9.99
CA VAL A 1085 0.90 16.04 10.17
C VAL A 1085 0.31 16.81 8.97
N GLU A 1086 0.19 18.12 9.12
CA GLU A 1086 -0.34 19.03 8.08
C GLU A 1086 0.47 18.88 6.77
N GLU A 1087 1.79 18.80 6.86
CA GLU A 1087 2.72 18.65 5.73
C GLU A 1087 2.51 17.33 4.97
N GLU A 1088 2.21 16.23 5.66
CA GLU A 1088 1.95 14.91 5.05
C GLU A 1088 0.70 14.94 4.18
N VAL A 1089 -0.37 15.58 4.67
CA VAL A 1089 -1.61 15.73 3.90
C VAL A 1089 -1.39 16.64 2.69
N VAL A 1090 -0.67 17.75 2.88
CA VAL A 1090 -0.40 18.72 1.80
C VAL A 1090 0.44 18.10 0.69
N ILE A 1091 1.52 17.39 1.03
CA ILE A 1091 2.36 16.67 0.07
C ILE A 1091 1.64 15.44 -0.51
N GLY A 1092 0.72 14.84 0.26
CA GLY A 1092 0.05 13.59 -0.09
C GLY A 1092 0.96 12.38 0.10
N THR A 1093 1.66 12.32 1.23
CA THR A 1093 2.60 11.24 1.61
C THR A 1093 2.32 10.75 3.03
N ILE A 1094 2.77 9.55 3.36
CA ILE A 1094 2.76 9.01 4.72
C ILE A 1094 4.18 8.56 5.06
N LEU A 1095 4.83 9.30 5.97
CA LEU A 1095 6.19 9.06 6.44
C LEU A 1095 6.26 8.13 7.65
N ALA A 1096 5.12 7.70 8.19
CA ALA A 1096 5.06 6.61 9.16
C ALA A 1096 5.70 5.34 8.57
N ASN A 1097 6.49 4.66 9.40
CA ASN A 1097 7.19 3.44 9.02
C ASN A 1097 6.18 2.29 8.85
N CYS A 1098 6.33 1.49 7.80
CA CYS A 1098 5.43 0.37 7.52
C CYS A 1098 6.15 -0.82 6.93
N SER A 1099 5.85 -2.03 7.44
CA SER A 1099 6.37 -3.29 6.87
C SER A 1099 5.71 -3.66 5.53
N GLN A 1100 4.50 -3.16 5.26
CA GLN A 1100 3.74 -3.45 4.03
C GLN A 1100 3.51 -2.20 3.16
N ASN A 1101 4.33 -2.05 2.13
CA ASN A 1101 4.24 -0.94 1.17
C ASN A 1101 2.86 -0.79 0.54
N ARG A 1102 2.19 -1.90 0.22
CA ARG A 1102 0.88 -1.89 -0.44
C ARG A 1102 -0.21 -1.22 0.42
N HIS A 1103 -0.21 -1.49 1.73
CA HIS A 1103 -1.14 -0.85 2.66
C HIS A 1103 -0.91 0.66 2.72
N ARG A 1104 0.36 1.10 2.80
CA ARG A 1104 0.72 2.53 2.73
C ARG A 1104 0.28 3.17 1.42
N THR A 1105 0.52 2.53 0.28
CA THR A 1105 0.14 3.07 -1.03
C THR A 1105 -1.37 3.24 -1.17
N ASP A 1106 -2.17 2.27 -0.70
CA ASP A 1106 -3.64 2.38 -0.72
C ASP A 1106 -4.14 3.51 0.19
N ARG A 1107 -3.60 3.61 1.42
CA ARG A 1107 -3.93 4.72 2.34
C ARG A 1107 -3.53 6.07 1.77
N MET A 1108 -2.36 6.18 1.13
CA MET A 1108 -1.94 7.40 0.44
C MET A 1108 -2.87 7.78 -0.73
N TYR A 1109 -3.38 6.81 -1.49
CA TYR A 1109 -4.34 7.07 -2.56
C TYR A 1109 -5.63 7.67 -2.00
N ARG A 1110 -6.21 7.07 -0.95
CA ARG A 1110 -7.42 7.58 -0.28
C ARG A 1110 -7.19 8.95 0.37
N LEU A 1111 -6.03 9.15 0.99
CA LEU A 1111 -5.58 10.43 1.54
C LEU A 1111 -5.60 11.53 0.47
N ARG A 1112 -4.97 11.28 -0.68
CA ARG A 1112 -4.88 12.25 -1.80
C ARG A 1112 -6.26 12.57 -2.36
N LEU A 1113 -7.14 11.58 -2.48
CA LEU A 1113 -8.50 11.78 -2.98
C LEU A 1113 -9.31 12.65 -2.01
N ASN A 1114 -9.35 12.30 -0.72
CA ASN A 1114 -10.07 13.10 0.29
C ASN A 1114 -9.50 14.52 0.40
N ALA A 1115 -8.17 14.67 0.39
CA ALA A 1115 -7.52 15.99 0.43
C ALA A 1115 -7.88 16.83 -0.81
N SER A 1116 -7.97 16.22 -1.99
CA SER A 1116 -8.35 16.91 -3.22
C SER A 1116 -9.80 17.42 -3.16
N VAL A 1117 -10.71 16.62 -2.63
CA VAL A 1117 -12.12 17.00 -2.45
C VAL A 1117 -12.27 18.13 -1.43
N LEU A 1118 -11.56 18.04 -0.30
CA LEU A 1118 -11.54 19.09 0.71
C LEU A 1118 -11.02 20.41 0.12
N VAL A 1119 -9.86 20.38 -0.54
CA VAL A 1119 -9.28 21.60 -1.14
C VAL A 1119 -10.20 22.18 -2.21
N TRP A 1120 -10.80 21.33 -3.06
CA TRP A 1120 -11.73 21.78 -4.08
C TRP A 1120 -12.99 22.45 -3.47
N ASP A 1121 -13.57 21.88 -2.40
CA ASP A 1121 -14.76 22.47 -1.75
C ASP A 1121 -14.42 23.82 -1.10
N ILE A 1122 -13.26 23.92 -0.42
CA ILE A 1122 -12.79 25.19 0.15
C ILE A 1122 -12.54 26.23 -0.94
N ARG A 1123 -11.88 25.86 -2.06
CA ARG A 1123 -11.69 26.78 -3.20
C ARG A 1123 -13.02 27.29 -3.72
N ARG A 1124 -14.01 26.42 -3.92
CA ARG A 1124 -15.35 26.81 -4.38
C ARG A 1124 -16.03 27.77 -3.41
N ARG A 1125 -15.91 27.53 -2.09
CA ARG A 1125 -16.48 28.42 -1.06
C ARG A 1125 -15.78 29.77 -0.96
N ILE A 1126 -14.48 29.85 -1.26
CA ILE A 1126 -13.76 31.12 -1.40
C ILE A 1126 -14.23 31.86 -2.67
N TYR A 1127 -14.28 31.15 -3.80
CA TYR A 1127 -14.72 31.69 -5.08
C TYR A 1127 -15.17 30.58 -6.04
N GLU A 1128 -16.45 30.59 -6.42
CA GLU A 1128 -16.99 29.69 -7.45
C GLU A 1128 -16.88 30.37 -8.83
N ARG A 1129 -16.01 29.82 -9.67
CA ARG A 1129 -15.73 30.38 -11.01
C ARG A 1129 -16.86 30.04 -11.98
N THR A 1130 -17.42 31.07 -12.61
CA THR A 1130 -18.36 30.95 -13.74
C THR A 1130 -17.58 30.66 -15.05
N LYS A 1131 -18.23 30.07 -16.06
CA LYS A 1131 -17.55 29.69 -17.34
C LYS A 1131 -16.89 30.88 -18.04
N THR A 1132 -17.52 32.05 -17.97
CA THR A 1132 -17.03 33.31 -18.53
C THR A 1132 -17.13 34.39 -17.45
N PRO A 1133 -16.15 34.47 -16.53
CA PRO A 1133 -16.26 35.33 -15.37
C PRO A 1133 -16.11 36.80 -15.74
N THR A 1134 -17.01 37.63 -15.22
CA THR A 1134 -16.94 39.08 -15.42
C THR A 1134 -15.80 39.69 -14.58
N ALA A 1135 -15.29 40.85 -14.98
CA ALA A 1135 -14.26 41.55 -14.21
C ALA A 1135 -14.69 41.85 -12.76
N GLY A 1136 -15.99 42.07 -12.52
CA GLY A 1136 -16.55 42.26 -11.18
C GLY A 1136 -16.52 40.99 -10.32
N GLU A 1137 -16.87 39.84 -10.89
CA GLU A 1137 -16.80 38.54 -10.21
C GLU A 1137 -15.37 38.18 -9.84
N LEU A 1138 -14.42 38.39 -10.75
CA LEU A 1138 -13.00 38.14 -10.51
C LEU A 1138 -12.44 39.06 -9.40
N ARG A 1139 -12.86 40.33 -9.34
CA ARG A 1139 -12.49 41.26 -8.24
C ARG A 1139 -13.07 40.81 -6.90
N TYR A 1140 -14.32 40.34 -6.87
CA TYR A 1140 -14.93 39.79 -5.66
C TYR A 1140 -14.18 38.55 -5.19
N GLY A 1141 -13.90 37.61 -6.09
CA GLY A 1141 -13.12 36.41 -5.80
C GLY A 1141 -11.73 36.73 -5.25
N LEU A 1142 -11.03 37.71 -5.84
CA LEU A 1142 -9.73 38.16 -5.35
C LEU A 1142 -9.83 38.74 -3.93
N THR A 1143 -10.89 39.50 -3.64
CA THR A 1143 -11.13 40.06 -2.31
C THR A 1143 -11.34 38.95 -1.28
N GLN A 1144 -12.17 37.96 -1.58
CA GLN A 1144 -12.41 36.82 -0.67
C GLN A 1144 -11.13 35.99 -0.44
N ALA A 1145 -10.37 35.71 -1.51
CA ALA A 1145 -9.13 34.98 -1.40
C ALA A 1145 -8.06 35.76 -0.60
N TRP A 1146 -8.00 37.09 -0.75
CA TRP A 1146 -7.10 37.94 0.03
C TRP A 1146 -7.47 38.01 1.52
N LEU A 1147 -8.76 38.04 1.84
CA LEU A 1147 -9.26 37.93 3.23
C LEU A 1147 -8.87 36.58 3.86
N ALA A 1148 -9.02 35.48 3.12
CA ALA A 1148 -8.63 34.15 3.57
C ALA A 1148 -7.10 34.04 3.80
N TRP A 1149 -6.30 34.64 2.93
CA TRP A 1149 -4.84 34.74 3.09
C TRP A 1149 -4.45 35.50 4.36
N ASP A 1150 -5.00 36.70 4.57
CA ASP A 1150 -4.74 37.50 5.77
C ASP A 1150 -5.17 36.77 7.06
N PHE A 1151 -6.35 36.14 7.04
CA PHE A 1151 -6.82 35.32 8.16
C PHE A 1151 -5.82 34.23 8.53
N GLY A 1152 -5.35 33.44 7.56
CA GLY A 1152 -4.40 32.36 7.82
C GLY A 1152 -3.04 32.88 8.32
N LYS A 1153 -2.55 34.01 7.78
CA LYS A 1153 -1.29 34.63 8.24
C LYS A 1153 -1.37 35.15 9.67
N ARG A 1154 -2.50 35.72 10.09
CA ARG A 1154 -2.73 36.14 11.49
C ARG A 1154 -2.75 34.94 12.46
N ASN A 1155 -3.06 33.75 11.97
CA ASN A 1155 -3.23 32.52 12.74
C ASN A 1155 -2.15 31.47 12.46
N LYS A 1156 -0.96 31.85 11.97
CA LYS A 1156 0.11 30.93 11.49
C LYS A 1156 0.52 29.83 12.48
N GLY A 1157 0.37 30.08 13.79
CA GLY A 1157 0.67 29.12 14.86
C GLY A 1157 -0.42 28.06 15.11
N ILE A 1158 -1.56 28.15 14.43
CA ILE A 1158 -2.68 27.21 14.58
C ILE A 1158 -2.58 26.13 13.50
N PHE A 1159 -2.80 24.87 13.89
CA PHE A 1159 -2.84 23.73 12.96
C PHE A 1159 -3.81 23.97 11.79
N GLY A 1160 -3.34 23.74 10.57
CA GLY A 1160 -4.08 23.96 9.32
C GLY A 1160 -4.05 25.39 8.80
N ALA A 1161 -3.54 26.36 9.55
CA ALA A 1161 -3.48 27.75 9.07
C ALA A 1161 -2.54 27.89 7.87
N ASN A 1162 -1.41 27.18 7.85
CA ASN A 1162 -0.44 27.30 6.78
C ASN A 1162 -0.99 26.71 5.48
N SER A 1163 -1.50 25.48 5.53
CA SER A 1163 -2.12 24.81 4.37
C SER A 1163 -3.34 25.57 3.85
N PHE A 1164 -4.15 26.19 4.73
CA PHE A 1164 -5.25 27.08 4.34
C PHE A 1164 -4.74 28.30 3.55
N THR A 1165 -3.62 28.93 3.96
CA THR A 1165 -3.04 30.03 3.18
C THR A 1165 -2.58 29.61 1.79
N PHE A 1166 -2.08 28.39 1.61
CA PHE A 1166 -1.72 27.88 0.28
C PHE A 1166 -2.93 27.65 -0.62
N ILE A 1167 -4.09 27.27 -0.05
CA ILE A 1167 -5.35 27.20 -0.81
C ILE A 1167 -5.74 28.60 -1.29
N ALA A 1168 -5.73 29.59 -0.39
CA ALA A 1168 -6.05 30.98 -0.73
C ALA A 1168 -5.09 31.54 -1.80
N LEU A 1169 -3.79 31.27 -1.67
CA LEU A 1169 -2.76 31.68 -2.62
C LEU A 1169 -2.98 31.06 -4.01
N ALA A 1170 -3.39 29.80 -4.08
CA ALA A 1170 -3.73 29.16 -5.35
C ALA A 1170 -4.93 29.83 -6.04
N VAL A 1171 -5.94 30.29 -5.27
CA VAL A 1171 -7.09 31.03 -5.82
C VAL A 1171 -6.65 32.42 -6.30
N ILE A 1172 -5.81 33.13 -5.53
CA ILE A 1172 -5.22 34.41 -5.94
C ILE A 1172 -4.44 34.25 -7.26
N ALA A 1173 -3.60 33.22 -7.36
CA ALA A 1173 -2.81 32.92 -8.55
C ALA A 1173 -3.70 32.65 -9.78
N ASP A 1174 -4.74 31.82 -9.64
CA ASP A 1174 -5.67 31.52 -10.74
C ASP A 1174 -6.42 32.76 -11.24
N ILE A 1175 -6.86 33.63 -10.33
CA ILE A 1175 -7.58 34.86 -10.67
C ILE A 1175 -6.64 35.86 -11.37
N LEU A 1176 -5.43 36.08 -10.85
CA LEU A 1176 -4.48 37.02 -11.45
C LEU A 1176 -3.97 36.55 -12.82
N ASP A 1177 -3.76 35.25 -13.00
CA ASP A 1177 -3.42 34.65 -14.31
C ASP A 1177 -4.60 34.82 -15.29
N THR A 1178 -5.83 34.57 -14.84
CA THR A 1178 -7.04 34.76 -15.66
C THR A 1178 -7.28 36.22 -16.06
N MET A 1179 -6.94 37.18 -15.19
CA MET A 1179 -7.02 38.61 -15.51
C MET A 1179 -5.88 39.09 -16.44
N GLY A 1180 -4.87 38.25 -16.71
CA GLY A 1180 -3.66 38.65 -17.43
C GLY A 1180 -2.76 39.61 -16.65
N ALA A 1181 -2.96 39.73 -15.32
CA ALA A 1181 -2.14 40.58 -14.46
C ALA A 1181 -0.77 39.96 -14.16
N VAL A 1182 -0.69 38.62 -14.19
CA VAL A 1182 0.55 37.84 -14.10
C VAL A 1182 0.50 36.77 -15.19
N ASP A 1183 1.57 36.62 -15.97
CA ASP A 1183 1.68 35.55 -16.97
C ASP A 1183 2.47 34.38 -16.39
N VAL A 1184 1.75 33.42 -15.80
CA VAL A 1184 2.38 32.27 -15.12
C VAL A 1184 2.99 31.29 -16.12
N LYS A 1185 2.45 31.22 -17.34
CA LYS A 1185 2.92 30.31 -18.40
C LYS A 1185 4.28 30.73 -18.95
N ARG A 1186 4.49 32.03 -19.19
CA ARG A 1186 5.75 32.56 -19.72
C ARG A 1186 6.93 32.42 -18.75
N ALA A 1187 6.68 32.52 -17.45
CA ALA A 1187 7.69 32.28 -16.43
C ALA A 1187 8.18 30.82 -16.42
N GLY A 1188 7.26 29.87 -16.62
CA GLY A 1188 7.58 28.44 -16.69
C GLY A 1188 8.37 28.01 -17.93
N LYS A 1189 8.30 28.75 -19.04
CA LYS A 1189 9.08 28.47 -20.27
C LYS A 1189 10.54 28.92 -20.13
N ARG A 1190 10.79 30.12 -19.57
CA ARG A 1190 12.15 30.62 -19.33
C ARG A 1190 13.00 29.68 -18.48
N SER A 1191 12.40 28.95 -17.55
CA SER A 1191 13.11 28.00 -16.68
C SER A 1191 13.33 26.62 -17.29
N ASN A 1192 12.61 26.26 -18.37
CA ASN A 1192 12.84 25.02 -19.12
C ASN A 1192 13.87 25.21 -20.24
N ASP A 1193 13.97 26.39 -20.85
CA ASP A 1193 14.96 26.70 -21.89
C ASP A 1193 16.41 26.86 -21.36
N GLU A 1194 16.59 26.90 -20.02
CA GLU A 1194 17.90 26.90 -19.34
C GLU A 1194 18.40 25.48 -18.94
N GLU A 1195 17.63 24.41 -19.22
CA GLU A 1195 18.10 23.00 -19.22
C GLU A 1195 18.77 22.62 -20.55
#